data_AF-A0A167TFE1-F1
#
_entry.id   AF-A0A167TFE1-F1
#
_cell.length_a   1.000
_cell.length_b   1.000
_cell.length_c   1.000
_cell.angle_alpha   90.00
_cell.angle_beta   90.00
_cell.angle_gamma   90.00
#
_symmetry.space_group_name_H-M   'P 1'
#
loop_
_entity.id
_entity.type
_entity.pdbx_description
1 polymer ?
#
loop_
_entity_poly.entity_id
_entity_poly.type
_entity_poly.pdbx_seq_one_letter_code
_entity_poly.pdbx_strand_id
1 'polypeptide(L)'
;MSDQHVCHCLCGRSFSGDGALALHKRTCKGSKRQIESVLGNLKGLWDAKKRRKNNTACSTVSISDLDETANISQTPPALANNLQAGVQVPPAERRTRRQNHNLPLRFRVPLPQPLPPVILPVDADPPVAPELTPPPAVPTSSIRSLLRQRFTTRRNIFGLFRRYFSPEPPSHDPEGFIGLQDLSSEEHSQRDKEQPPMNVAPGSLTVPAAFYPYPNESSFQLGDWYWTGTQKSQESFNRLVKIISSPTFRPEDIRSVSWNKINTTLASDPEGDSGIEWLDEVAGWKRTPIKISVPFHQRAKSRGPKEYVAGELFHRSLVSILREKLSNPEHAEGFHYEPFELFWQPGNQSTKTRVHGELYTSRAFARAHQELLSSEMEPDCNLPRAIAAMMFWSDATHLTSFGNAKLWPCYLFFGNETKYRRCKPSCHLCSHVAYFQVLPDSFKDFVSDHMGAKGISQKLMTHCRREMLHAQWEILLDEEFIQAYRHGIIMQCCDGVIRRIYPRIFTYSADYPEKVLLASIRDKGRCPCPRCLIPLTRVDKLGTVEDISQRKKLARVDDENKRGKVAKARDHIYRRNVAVDNDAVEELLKDQSLVPTDNAFSKLLAQFGFNIFLALVVDLMHEFELGVWRALFIHLIRILEAYNKSLVAEMDRRFRLVPTFGRDTIRRFSSNMSELKKLAARDYEDLLQCAIPVFDGLLPEPYNTTILKLIFTCNQWHSLAKLRMHTDPTLDILDSVTIRLGREFRAFSKNTCPAFKTKELKREAAARKKRQLKKSLQAARSQQPSGESCSSEIQDGQLQKTFNLLTVKYHFLGDHVDLIREFGTNDSHSTEPGELEHRTPKARFPRTSRKFFVGQLADIDRRETRLRRIRARL
;
A
#
# COMPACT_ATOMS: atom_id res chain seq x y z
N MET A 1 -46.74 18.65 -58.37
CA MET A 1 -47.05 17.32 -57.81
C MET A 1 -45.73 16.73 -57.35
N SER A 2 -45.48 16.70 -56.04
CA SER A 2 -44.22 16.24 -55.43
C SER A 2 -44.48 14.95 -54.68
N ASP A 3 -43.88 13.85 -55.14
CA ASP A 3 -43.96 12.53 -54.51
C ASP A 3 -43.40 12.57 -53.09
N GLN A 4 -44.27 12.38 -52.10
CA GLN A 4 -43.86 12.23 -50.70
C GLN A 4 -43.32 10.81 -50.50
N HIS A 5 -42.04 10.71 -50.14
CA HIS A 5 -41.39 9.44 -49.86
C HIS A 5 -41.96 8.82 -48.57
N VAL A 6 -42.80 7.79 -48.71
CA VAL A 6 -43.41 7.06 -47.59
C VAL A 6 -42.53 5.86 -47.23
N CYS A 7 -42.07 5.80 -45.98
CA CYS A 7 -41.22 4.73 -45.47
C CYS A 7 -42.04 3.73 -44.64
N HIS A 8 -41.92 2.43 -44.93
CA HIS A 8 -42.68 1.39 -44.24
C HIS A 8 -41.85 0.68 -43.16
N CYS A 9 -42.49 0.35 -42.03
CA CYS A 9 -41.97 -0.58 -41.04
C CYS A 9 -42.42 -2.01 -41.36
N LEU A 10 -41.61 -3.00 -41.03
CA LEU A 10 -41.89 -4.43 -41.21
C LEU A 10 -43.12 -4.94 -40.42
N CYS A 11 -43.69 -4.11 -39.54
CA CYS A 11 -44.99 -4.37 -38.92
C CYS A 11 -46.20 -3.94 -39.78
N GLY A 12 -45.97 -3.45 -41.00
CA GLY A 12 -46.99 -3.01 -41.95
C GLY A 12 -47.43 -1.54 -41.83
N ARG A 13 -46.79 -0.76 -40.95
CA ARG A 13 -47.13 0.68 -40.76
C ARG A 13 -46.27 1.59 -41.63
N SER A 14 -46.92 2.57 -42.25
CA SER A 14 -46.31 3.56 -43.15
C SER A 14 -46.05 4.88 -42.43
N PHE A 15 -44.95 5.55 -42.73
CA PHE A 15 -44.53 6.80 -42.09
C PHE A 15 -44.07 7.79 -43.16
N SER A 16 -44.40 9.07 -42.97
CA SER A 16 -44.09 10.15 -43.91
C SER A 16 -42.63 10.61 -43.90
N GLY A 17 -41.74 9.91 -43.18
CA GLY A 17 -40.31 10.21 -43.15
C GLY A 17 -39.50 9.30 -42.22
N ASP A 18 -38.19 9.23 -42.46
CA ASP A 18 -37.28 8.29 -41.77
C ASP A 18 -37.17 8.52 -40.26
N GLY A 19 -37.31 9.76 -39.79
CA GLY A 19 -37.32 10.08 -38.36
C GLY A 19 -38.47 9.41 -37.61
N ALA A 20 -39.67 9.42 -38.19
CA ALA A 20 -40.85 8.80 -37.60
C ALA A 20 -40.76 7.26 -37.62
N LEU A 21 -40.21 6.69 -38.71
CA LEU A 21 -39.91 5.26 -38.79
C LEU A 21 -38.87 4.83 -37.74
N ALA A 22 -37.82 5.62 -37.52
CA ALA A 22 -36.77 5.33 -36.55
C ALA A 22 -37.30 5.34 -35.10
N LEU A 23 -38.18 6.29 -34.77
CA LEU A 23 -38.82 6.34 -33.44
C LEU A 23 -39.72 5.11 -33.22
N HIS A 24 -40.49 4.74 -34.24
CA HIS A 24 -41.36 3.55 -34.18
C HIS A 24 -40.57 2.24 -34.07
N LYS A 25 -39.44 2.10 -34.79
CA LYS A 25 -38.58 0.88 -34.73
C LYS A 25 -38.07 0.58 -33.32
N ARG A 26 -37.89 1.59 -32.46
CA ARG A 26 -37.42 1.41 -31.06
C ARG A 26 -38.44 0.68 -30.17
N THR A 27 -39.73 0.80 -30.48
CA THR A 27 -40.83 0.20 -29.70
C THR A 27 -41.58 -0.89 -30.46
N CYS A 28 -41.32 -1.06 -31.76
CA CYS A 28 -41.97 -2.06 -32.60
C CYS A 28 -41.62 -3.51 -32.18
N LYS A 29 -42.62 -4.27 -31.71
CA LYS A 29 -42.48 -5.67 -31.30
C LYS A 29 -42.07 -6.60 -32.46
N GLY A 30 -42.53 -6.31 -33.69
CA GLY A 30 -42.17 -7.08 -34.89
C GLY A 30 -40.68 -6.99 -35.24
N SER A 31 -40.11 -5.78 -35.17
CA SER A 31 -38.68 -5.55 -35.42
C SER A 31 -37.79 -6.20 -34.35
N LYS A 32 -38.24 -6.23 -33.08
CA LYS A 32 -37.50 -6.86 -31.97
C LYS A 32 -37.40 -8.37 -32.11
N ARG A 33 -38.47 -9.06 -32.54
CA ARG A 33 -38.46 -10.52 -32.75
C ARG A 33 -37.46 -10.95 -33.83
N GLN A 34 -37.31 -10.16 -34.90
CA GLN A 34 -36.37 -10.47 -35.97
C GLN A 34 -34.91 -10.21 -35.54
N ILE A 35 -34.67 -9.15 -34.75
CA ILE A 35 -33.34 -8.90 -34.14
C ILE A 35 -32.98 -10.03 -33.17
N GLU A 36 -33.92 -10.54 -32.38
CA GLU A 36 -33.67 -11.73 -31.53
C GLU A 36 -33.34 -12.98 -32.35
N SER A 37 -34.01 -13.20 -33.48
CA SER A 37 -33.70 -14.30 -34.41
C SER A 37 -32.31 -14.15 -35.04
N VAL A 38 -31.95 -12.95 -35.48
CA VAL A 38 -30.62 -12.65 -36.06
C VAL A 38 -29.52 -12.77 -35.00
N LEU A 39 -29.76 -12.29 -33.78
CA LEU A 39 -28.83 -12.46 -32.64
C LEU A 39 -28.69 -13.93 -32.23
N GLY A 40 -29.77 -14.71 -32.30
CA GLY A 40 -29.75 -16.16 -32.09
C GLY A 40 -28.85 -16.87 -33.12
N ASN A 41 -29.01 -16.52 -34.40
CA ASN A 41 -28.18 -17.06 -35.48
C ASN A 41 -26.70 -16.63 -35.36
N LEU A 42 -26.44 -15.36 -35.00
CA LEU A 42 -25.08 -14.87 -34.74
C LEU A 42 -24.42 -15.56 -33.55
N LYS A 43 -25.18 -15.89 -32.50
CA LYS A 43 -24.70 -16.65 -31.35
C LYS A 43 -24.35 -18.09 -31.74
N GLY A 44 -25.17 -18.74 -32.57
CA GLY A 44 -24.87 -20.06 -33.14
C GLY A 44 -23.59 -20.06 -34.00
N LEU A 45 -23.41 -19.06 -34.86
CA LEU A 45 -22.20 -18.87 -35.65
C LEU A 45 -20.96 -18.61 -34.79
N TRP A 46 -21.11 -17.85 -33.69
CA TRP A 46 -20.01 -17.58 -32.77
C TRP A 46 -19.59 -18.82 -31.97
N ASP A 47 -20.54 -19.63 -31.53
CA ASP A 47 -20.28 -20.91 -30.85
C ASP A 47 -19.63 -21.93 -31.82
N ALA A 48 -20.05 -21.96 -33.08
CA ALA A 48 -19.40 -22.76 -34.13
C ALA A 48 -17.96 -22.29 -34.42
N LYS A 49 -17.72 -20.97 -34.47
CA LYS A 49 -16.38 -20.38 -34.63
C LYS A 49 -15.47 -20.67 -33.45
N LYS A 50 -16.02 -20.73 -32.22
CA LYS A 50 -15.31 -21.10 -31.00
C LYS A 50 -14.91 -22.58 -30.99
N ARG A 51 -15.76 -23.48 -31.51
CA ARG A 51 -15.42 -24.90 -31.69
C ARG A 51 -14.32 -25.10 -32.74
N ARG A 52 -14.35 -24.35 -33.85
CA ARG A 52 -13.28 -24.38 -34.87
C ARG A 52 -11.93 -23.84 -34.35
N LYS A 53 -11.94 -22.88 -33.42
CA LYS A 53 -10.71 -22.28 -32.86
C LYS A 53 -9.88 -23.19 -31.93
N ASN A 54 -10.44 -24.33 -31.48
CA ASN A 54 -9.69 -25.31 -30.69
C ASN A 54 -8.90 -26.32 -31.55
N ASN A 55 -9.09 -26.34 -32.88
CA ASN A 55 -8.58 -27.44 -33.73
C ASN A 55 -7.58 -27.05 -34.82
N THR A 56 -7.06 -25.83 -34.91
CA THR A 56 -6.05 -25.55 -35.95
C THR A 56 -5.13 -24.39 -35.60
N ALA A 57 -3.85 -24.70 -35.46
CA ALA A 57 -2.72 -23.79 -35.59
C ALA A 57 -2.32 -23.67 -37.07
N CYS A 58 -1.67 -22.55 -37.40
CA CYS A 58 -0.93 -22.23 -38.63
C CYS A 58 -1.65 -21.43 -39.74
N SER A 59 -0.91 -20.39 -40.16
CA SER A 59 -0.89 -19.69 -41.47
C SER A 59 -1.84 -18.53 -41.80
N THR A 60 -1.17 -17.38 -41.86
CA THR A 60 -1.28 -16.08 -42.58
C THR A 60 -2.22 -15.83 -43.76
N VAL A 61 -2.60 -14.53 -43.91
CA VAL A 61 -2.73 -13.63 -45.11
C VAL A 61 -3.97 -12.71 -44.92
N SER A 62 -3.79 -11.42 -44.61
CA SER A 62 -3.81 -10.20 -45.47
C SER A 62 -5.17 -9.85 -46.07
N ILE A 63 -5.63 -8.60 -45.87
CA ILE A 63 -6.32 -7.72 -46.85
C ILE A 63 -6.45 -6.32 -46.25
N SER A 64 -6.23 -5.36 -47.13
CA SER A 64 -6.05 -3.92 -47.01
C SER A 64 -7.32 -3.10 -47.26
N ASP A 65 -7.24 -1.83 -46.85
CA ASP A 65 -7.88 -0.59 -47.33
C ASP A 65 -9.43 -0.45 -47.37
N LEU A 66 -9.96 0.54 -46.64
CA LEU A 66 -10.23 1.88 -47.20
C LEU A 66 -10.83 2.82 -46.12
N ASP A 67 -10.26 4.03 -46.07
CA ASP A 67 -10.69 5.23 -45.37
C ASP A 67 -12.03 5.76 -45.90
N GLU A 68 -12.79 6.45 -45.04
CA GLU A 68 -13.25 7.82 -45.36
C GLU A 68 -13.73 8.57 -44.10
N THR A 69 -13.15 9.76 -43.93
CA THR A 69 -13.37 10.76 -42.89
C THR A 69 -14.55 11.68 -43.22
N ALA A 70 -15.28 12.19 -42.22
CA ALA A 70 -15.44 13.64 -41.98
C ALA A 70 -16.44 13.97 -40.85
N ASN A 71 -16.07 15.03 -40.13
CA ASN A 71 -16.76 15.73 -39.05
C ASN A 71 -18.18 16.23 -39.39
N ILE A 72 -18.99 16.51 -38.36
CA ILE A 72 -19.37 17.89 -37.96
C ILE A 72 -20.28 17.86 -36.72
N SER A 73 -19.88 18.69 -35.77
CA SER A 73 -20.56 19.11 -34.54
C SER A 73 -21.84 19.89 -34.86
N GLN A 74 -22.91 19.75 -34.06
CA GLN A 74 -23.82 20.86 -33.71
C GLN A 74 -24.92 20.46 -32.72
N THR A 75 -24.95 21.16 -31.60
CA THR A 75 -26.06 21.28 -30.64
C THR A 75 -27.24 22.08 -31.22
N PRO A 76 -28.48 21.73 -30.87
CA PRO A 76 -29.60 22.68 -30.90
C PRO A 76 -30.35 22.81 -29.54
N PRO A 77 -31.22 23.83 -29.39
CA PRO A 77 -31.35 24.62 -28.17
C PRO A 77 -32.58 24.31 -27.31
N ALA A 78 -32.55 24.87 -26.11
CA ALA A 78 -33.65 24.93 -25.16
C ALA A 78 -34.84 25.74 -25.72
N LEU A 79 -36.06 25.25 -25.48
CA LEU A 79 -37.30 26.01 -25.58
C LEU A 79 -38.21 25.63 -24.41
N ALA A 80 -38.48 26.63 -23.58
CA ALA A 80 -39.42 26.61 -22.47
C ALA A 80 -40.85 26.85 -22.97
N ASN A 81 -41.84 26.17 -22.38
CA ASN A 81 -42.96 26.84 -21.71
C ASN A 81 -43.95 25.86 -21.04
N ASN A 82 -44.07 26.05 -19.72
CA ASN A 82 -45.22 25.98 -18.80
C ASN A 82 -46.52 25.28 -19.20
N LEU A 83 -47.03 24.45 -18.27
CA LEU A 83 -48.39 24.53 -17.70
C LEU A 83 -48.44 23.76 -16.36
N GLN A 84 -48.92 24.42 -15.31
CA GLN A 84 -48.96 23.99 -13.91
C GLN A 84 -50.19 23.11 -13.58
N ALA A 85 -50.00 22.10 -12.71
CA ALA A 85 -51.01 21.66 -11.74
C ALA A 85 -50.32 20.91 -10.58
N GLY A 86 -50.76 21.16 -9.35
CA GLY A 86 -49.95 21.04 -8.11
C GLY A 86 -49.64 19.62 -7.62
N VAL A 87 -48.41 19.48 -7.11
CA VAL A 87 -47.99 18.41 -6.19
C VAL A 87 -47.23 19.08 -5.04
N GLN A 88 -47.59 18.74 -3.81
CA GLN A 88 -46.97 19.29 -2.60
C GLN A 88 -45.47 18.95 -2.54
N VAL A 89 -44.68 20.00 -2.41
CA VAL A 89 -43.22 20.00 -2.42
C VAL A 89 -42.65 19.57 -1.05
N PRO A 90 -41.60 18.72 -0.99
CA PRO A 90 -40.94 18.29 0.25
C PRO A 90 -40.35 19.46 1.07
N PRO A 91 -40.16 19.32 2.40
CA PRO A 91 -39.64 20.39 3.28
C PRO A 91 -38.29 20.97 2.87
N ALA A 92 -37.49 20.25 2.07
CA ALA A 92 -36.19 20.67 1.56
C ALA A 92 -36.26 21.89 0.61
N GLU A 93 -37.39 22.08 -0.08
CA GLU A 93 -37.58 23.13 -1.09
C GLU A 93 -38.26 24.39 -0.53
N ARG A 94 -38.57 24.45 0.78
CA ARG A 94 -39.11 25.66 1.45
C ARG A 94 -38.06 26.71 1.82
N ARG A 95 -36.79 26.55 1.44
CA ARG A 95 -35.73 27.51 1.79
C ARG A 95 -35.45 28.45 0.63
N THR A 96 -36.10 29.61 0.65
CA THR A 96 -35.68 30.77 -0.14
C THR A 96 -34.22 31.10 0.18
N ARG A 97 -33.43 31.27 -0.88
CA ARG A 97 -32.00 31.59 -0.85
C ARG A 97 -31.81 32.95 -0.18
N ARG A 98 -31.64 32.98 1.15
CA ARG A 98 -31.27 34.18 1.90
C ARG A 98 -29.82 34.54 1.55
N GLN A 99 -29.64 35.66 0.86
CA GLN A 99 -28.36 36.11 0.28
C GLN A 99 -27.38 36.73 1.28
N ASN A 100 -27.72 36.86 2.57
CA ASN A 100 -26.84 37.44 3.58
C ASN A 100 -26.65 36.47 4.77
N HIS A 101 -25.61 35.65 4.69
CA HIS A 101 -24.99 35.07 5.89
C HIS A 101 -23.51 35.43 5.86
N ASN A 102 -23.05 36.08 6.94
CA ASN A 102 -21.67 35.91 7.37
C ASN A 102 -21.35 34.41 7.32
N LEU A 103 -20.26 34.07 6.62
CA LEU A 103 -19.79 32.69 6.52
C LEU A 103 -19.81 32.03 7.92
N PRO A 104 -20.39 30.83 8.09
CA PRO A 104 -20.38 30.12 9.37
C PRO A 104 -18.96 30.09 9.96
N LEU A 105 -18.81 30.15 11.29
CA LEU A 105 -17.49 30.20 11.96
C LEU A 105 -16.47 29.16 11.46
N ARG A 106 -16.94 28.00 10.94
CA ARG A 106 -16.12 26.97 10.29
C ARG A 106 -15.38 27.40 9.01
N PHE A 107 -15.76 28.52 8.41
CA PHE A 107 -15.08 29.15 7.26
C PHE A 107 -14.24 30.36 7.69
N ARG A 108 -14.22 30.68 8.99
CA ARG A 108 -13.25 31.57 9.66
C ARG A 108 -12.17 30.77 10.38
N VAL A 109 -11.94 29.52 9.96
CA VAL A 109 -10.88 28.68 10.53
C VAL A 109 -9.56 29.26 10.03
N PRO A 110 -8.64 29.68 10.92
CA PRO A 110 -7.31 30.08 10.49
C PRO A 110 -6.68 28.92 9.71
N LEU A 111 -6.03 29.24 8.59
CA LEU A 111 -5.36 28.26 7.75
C LEU A 111 -4.36 27.45 8.61
N PRO A 112 -4.14 26.16 8.31
CA PRO A 112 -3.09 25.39 8.97
C PRO A 112 -1.76 26.16 8.89
N GLN A 113 -1.14 26.39 10.04
CA GLN A 113 0.16 27.03 10.14
C GLN A 113 1.21 25.96 10.45
N PRO A 114 2.37 25.96 9.78
CA PRO A 114 3.47 25.09 10.16
C PRO A 114 3.89 25.34 11.63
N LEU A 115 4.65 24.40 12.18
CA LEU A 115 5.24 24.60 13.51
C LEU A 115 6.18 25.81 13.48
N PRO A 116 6.33 26.57 14.58
CA PRO A 116 7.18 27.75 14.56
C PRO A 116 8.61 27.31 14.28
N PRO A 117 9.30 27.88 13.27
CA PRO A 117 10.64 27.46 12.91
C PRO A 117 11.58 27.61 14.11
N VAL A 118 12.53 26.69 14.25
CA VAL A 118 13.63 26.88 15.18
C VAL A 118 14.49 28.02 14.64
N ILE A 119 14.72 29.05 15.44
CA ILE A 119 15.72 30.08 15.11
C ILE A 119 17.07 29.39 15.30
N LEU A 120 17.70 28.99 14.20
CA LEU A 120 19.05 28.46 14.20
C LEU A 120 20.02 29.61 14.51
N PRO A 121 21.11 29.38 15.26
CA PRO A 121 22.18 30.37 15.36
C PRO A 121 22.69 30.66 13.94
N VAL A 122 22.50 31.89 13.47
CA VAL A 122 23.12 32.36 12.22
C VAL A 122 24.63 32.43 12.46
N ASP A 123 25.42 31.98 11.49
CA ASP A 123 26.89 32.02 11.49
C ASP A 123 27.39 33.29 12.18
N ALA A 124 27.90 33.13 13.40
CA ALA A 124 28.73 34.16 14.00
C ALA A 124 30.04 34.16 13.21
N ASP A 125 30.46 35.33 12.73
CA ASP A 125 31.77 35.55 12.13
C ASP A 125 32.87 34.82 12.93
N PRO A 126 33.90 34.28 12.26
CA PRO A 126 34.93 33.49 12.92
C PRO A 126 35.52 34.29 14.09
N PRO A 127 35.56 33.71 15.31
CA PRO A 127 36.09 34.44 16.46
C PRO A 127 37.56 34.74 16.21
N VAL A 128 37.92 36.02 16.27
CA VAL A 128 39.30 36.47 16.41
C VAL A 128 39.92 35.70 17.58
N ALA A 129 41.07 35.09 17.32
CA ALA A 129 41.78 34.23 18.27
C ALA A 129 41.97 34.94 19.63
N PRO A 130 41.47 34.40 20.75
CA PRO A 130 41.86 34.87 22.07
C PRO A 130 43.17 34.23 22.49
N GLU A 131 44.05 35.07 23.06
CA GLU A 131 45.32 34.68 23.68
C GLU A 131 45.14 33.58 24.73
N LEU A 132 46.13 32.68 24.75
CA LEU A 132 46.29 31.56 25.67
C LEU A 132 46.33 32.05 27.12
N THR A 133 45.25 31.80 27.85
CA THR A 133 45.28 31.70 29.31
C THR A 133 44.61 30.39 29.75
N PRO A 134 45.22 29.61 30.67
CA PRO A 134 44.67 28.32 31.07
C PRO A 134 43.45 28.49 31.98
N PRO A 135 42.37 27.69 31.81
CA PRO A 135 41.20 27.77 32.67
C PRO A 135 41.46 27.08 34.03
N PRO A 136 40.85 27.56 35.13
CA PRO A 136 40.87 26.85 36.40
C PRO A 136 40.01 25.59 36.31
N ALA A 137 40.41 24.56 37.07
CA ALA A 137 39.76 23.26 37.13
C ALA A 137 38.27 23.37 37.51
N VAL A 138 37.39 22.95 36.61
CA VAL A 138 35.94 22.82 36.86
C VAL A 138 35.69 21.46 37.52
N PRO A 139 34.87 21.37 38.58
CA PRO A 139 34.56 20.10 39.21
C PRO A 139 33.69 19.23 38.29
N THR A 140 33.97 17.94 38.30
CA THR A 140 33.26 16.85 37.62
C THR A 140 31.79 16.78 38.04
N SER A 141 30.94 17.66 37.49
CA SER A 141 29.50 17.47 37.54
C SER A 141 29.13 16.38 36.53
N SER A 142 28.57 15.28 37.03
CA SER A 142 28.21 14.10 36.23
C SER A 142 27.41 14.46 34.96
N ILE A 143 27.75 13.83 33.83
CA ILE A 143 27.05 13.92 32.52
C ILE A 143 25.53 13.69 32.63
N ARG A 144 25.06 13.02 33.70
CA ARG A 144 23.63 12.88 34.05
C ARG A 144 22.91 14.20 34.34
N SER A 145 23.62 15.27 34.69
CA SER A 145 23.08 16.60 35.01
C SER A 145 22.68 17.40 33.77
N LEU A 146 23.50 17.36 32.71
CA LEU A 146 23.25 18.04 31.43
C LEU A 146 22.08 17.43 30.64
N LEU A 147 21.83 16.12 30.81
CA LEU A 147 20.71 15.39 30.18
C LEU A 147 19.30 15.81 30.67
N ARG A 148 19.18 16.74 31.63
CA ARG A 148 17.88 17.26 32.09
C ARG A 148 17.45 18.56 31.43
N GLN A 149 18.35 19.31 30.82
CA GLN A 149 17.97 20.53 30.10
C GLN A 149 17.39 20.13 28.72
N ARG A 150 16.17 20.62 28.45
CA ARG A 150 15.45 20.32 27.20
C ARG A 150 15.15 21.62 26.48
N PHE A 151 15.53 21.70 25.21
CA PHE A 151 15.13 22.79 24.35
C PHE A 151 13.62 22.68 24.03
N THR A 152 12.90 23.78 24.19
CA THR A 152 11.46 23.86 23.91
C THR A 152 11.18 25.07 23.02
N THR A 153 10.50 24.86 21.90
CA THR A 153 10.16 25.95 20.98
C THR A 153 9.04 26.82 21.53
N ARG A 154 8.85 28.00 20.93
CA ARG A 154 7.63 28.80 21.13
C ARG A 154 6.40 28.03 20.62
N ARG A 155 5.22 28.42 21.09
CA ARG A 155 3.92 27.91 20.64
C ARG A 155 3.48 28.60 19.35
N ASN A 156 2.91 27.86 18.40
CA ASN A 156 2.20 28.47 17.25
C ASN A 156 0.81 28.97 17.67
N ILE A 157 0.05 29.54 16.72
CA ILE A 157 -1.31 30.06 16.96
C ILE A 157 -2.29 29.00 17.46
N PHE A 158 -2.01 27.72 17.18
CA PHE A 158 -2.82 26.59 17.62
C PHE A 158 -2.38 26.05 19.00
N GLY A 159 -1.32 26.60 19.60
CA GLY A 159 -0.77 26.14 20.87
C GLY A 159 0.14 24.92 20.75
N LEU A 160 0.59 24.56 19.54
CA LEU A 160 1.55 23.47 19.32
C LEU A 160 2.98 23.95 19.53
N PHE A 161 3.80 23.12 20.17
CA PHE A 161 5.22 23.36 20.39
C PHE A 161 6.00 22.06 20.49
N ARG A 162 7.32 22.14 20.24
CA ARG A 162 8.23 21.01 20.21
C ARG A 162 9.12 21.02 21.43
N ARG A 163 9.45 19.83 21.93
CA ARG A 163 10.42 19.63 23.02
C ARG A 163 11.45 18.61 22.57
N TYR A 164 12.70 19.07 22.41
CA TYR A 164 13.83 18.25 22.01
C TYR A 164 14.47 17.60 23.25
N PHE A 165 15.29 16.57 22.99
CA PHE A 165 16.05 15.87 24.04
C PHE A 165 17.43 16.47 24.28
N SER A 166 17.86 17.39 23.41
CA SER A 166 19.05 18.23 23.58
C SER A 166 18.70 19.55 24.29
N PRO A 167 19.63 20.15 25.06
CA PRO A 167 19.49 21.52 25.55
C PRO A 167 19.63 22.58 24.44
N GLU A 168 20.28 22.23 23.33
CA GLU A 168 20.51 23.11 22.19
C GLU A 168 19.41 22.94 21.11
N PRO A 169 19.15 23.97 20.29
CA PRO A 169 18.30 23.82 19.11
C PRO A 169 18.89 22.79 18.13
N PRO A 170 18.05 22.05 17.39
CA PRO A 170 18.53 21.13 16.36
C PRO A 170 19.34 21.89 15.31
N SER A 171 20.34 21.22 14.74
CA SER A 171 21.17 21.76 13.65
C SER A 171 20.42 21.93 12.32
N HIS A 172 19.34 21.18 12.13
CA HIS A 172 18.50 21.23 10.94
C HIS A 172 17.03 21.08 11.34
N ASP A 173 16.17 21.97 10.81
CA ASP A 173 14.73 21.99 11.09
C ASP A 173 13.88 21.83 9.81
N PRO A 174 13.54 20.59 9.42
CA PRO A 174 12.69 20.33 8.26
C PRO A 174 11.31 21.00 8.32
N GLU A 175 10.77 21.23 9.53
CA GLU A 175 9.44 21.82 9.71
C GLU A 175 9.41 23.29 9.27
N GLY A 176 10.57 23.96 9.23
CA GLY A 176 10.70 25.33 8.73
C GLY A 176 10.46 25.47 7.22
N PHE A 177 10.63 24.39 6.46
CA PHE A 177 10.40 24.38 5.01
C PHE A 177 8.95 24.03 4.61
N ILE A 178 8.12 23.65 5.58
CA ILE A 178 6.72 23.26 5.31
C ILE A 178 5.88 24.52 5.04
N GLY A 179 5.48 24.70 3.79
CA GLY A 179 4.61 25.79 3.37
C GLY A 179 3.12 25.43 3.43
N LEU A 180 2.25 26.43 3.22
CA LEU A 180 0.81 26.22 3.13
C LEU A 180 0.43 25.25 1.99
N GLN A 181 1.22 25.22 0.92
CA GLN A 181 1.06 24.28 -0.21
C GLN A 181 1.29 22.81 0.16
N ASP A 182 2.02 22.55 1.24
CA ASP A 182 2.30 21.19 1.73
C ASP A 182 1.20 20.72 2.69
N LEU A 183 0.50 21.69 3.31
CA LEU A 183 -0.57 21.47 4.27
C LEU A 183 -1.97 21.51 3.64
N SER A 184 -2.12 22.00 2.41
CA SER A 184 -3.40 22.13 1.71
C SER A 184 -3.33 21.62 0.27
N SER A 185 -4.42 21.00 -0.17
CA SER A 185 -4.61 20.54 -1.56
C SER A 185 -5.21 21.60 -2.46
N GLU A 186 -5.29 22.87 -2.02
CA GLU A 186 -5.70 23.95 -2.89
C GLU A 186 -4.61 24.16 -3.92
N GLU A 187 -4.82 23.59 -5.11
CA GLU A 187 -4.13 24.00 -6.32
C GLU A 187 -4.38 25.49 -6.50
N HIS A 188 -3.50 26.33 -5.96
CA HIS A 188 -3.31 27.65 -6.54
C HIS A 188 -2.73 27.39 -7.92
N SER A 189 -3.58 27.49 -8.94
CA SER A 189 -3.24 27.49 -10.36
C SER A 189 -2.37 28.70 -10.76
N GLN A 190 -1.35 29.04 -9.97
CA GLN A 190 -0.48 30.20 -10.17
C GLN A 190 1.01 29.88 -10.03
N ARG A 191 1.44 28.62 -9.93
CA ARG A 191 2.85 28.25 -10.10
C ARG A 191 3.12 27.60 -11.46
N ASP A 192 2.73 28.34 -12.50
CA ASP A 192 3.33 28.24 -13.84
C ASP A 192 4.13 29.52 -14.19
N LYS A 193 4.41 30.39 -13.20
CA LYS A 193 5.27 31.56 -13.37
C LYS A 193 6.17 31.73 -12.15
N GLU A 194 7.46 31.84 -12.45
CA GLU A 194 8.56 32.27 -11.57
C GLU A 194 9.02 31.25 -10.50
N GLN A 195 9.98 30.41 -10.91
CA GLN A 195 10.99 29.88 -9.99
C GLN A 195 11.86 31.06 -9.49
N PRO A 196 12.11 31.19 -8.18
CA PRO A 196 13.13 32.11 -7.70
C PRO A 196 14.52 31.59 -8.11
N PRO A 197 15.48 32.48 -8.45
CA PRO A 197 16.83 32.06 -8.80
C PRO A 197 17.52 31.49 -7.56
N MET A 198 17.84 30.19 -7.56
CA MET A 198 18.83 29.65 -6.64
C MET A 198 20.20 30.13 -7.09
N ASN A 199 20.81 31.01 -6.31
CA ASN A 199 22.22 31.37 -6.45
C ASN A 199 23.08 30.17 -6.02
N VAL A 200 23.33 29.26 -6.95
CA VAL A 200 24.43 28.30 -6.87
C VAL A 200 25.56 28.85 -7.71
N ALA A 201 26.75 28.99 -7.13
CA ALA A 201 27.95 29.41 -7.84
C ALA A 201 28.18 28.49 -9.06
N PRO A 202 28.39 29.01 -10.28
CA PRO A 202 28.51 28.18 -11.46
C PRO A 202 29.85 27.44 -11.45
N GLY A 203 29.80 26.16 -11.10
CA GLY A 203 30.84 25.20 -11.46
C GLY A 203 30.84 25.01 -12.98
N SER A 204 31.99 25.24 -13.59
CA SER A 204 32.26 25.16 -15.03
C SER A 204 31.99 23.77 -15.62
N LEU A 205 30.73 23.45 -15.95
CA LEU A 205 30.37 22.32 -16.81
C LEU A 205 30.04 22.85 -18.21
N THR A 206 30.65 22.26 -19.23
CA THR A 206 30.32 22.55 -20.63
C THR A 206 28.87 22.10 -20.92
N VAL A 207 28.11 22.86 -21.73
CA VAL A 207 26.70 22.58 -22.10
C VAL A 207 26.42 21.11 -22.49
N PRO A 208 27.33 20.37 -23.17
CA PRO A 208 27.13 18.94 -23.46
C PRO A 208 27.12 18.02 -22.23
N ALA A 209 27.80 18.38 -21.13
CA ALA A 209 27.87 17.58 -19.92
C ALA A 209 26.58 17.67 -19.07
N ALA A 210 25.83 18.77 -19.18
CA ALA A 210 24.62 19.01 -18.39
C ALA A 210 23.47 18.03 -18.74
N PHE A 211 23.38 17.63 -20.01
CA PHE A 211 22.32 16.75 -20.51
C PHE A 211 22.74 15.28 -20.64
N TYR A 212 24.00 14.93 -20.33
CA TYR A 212 24.53 13.58 -20.51
C TYR A 212 23.58 12.52 -19.89
N PRO A 213 23.23 11.42 -20.60
CA PRO A 213 23.81 10.93 -21.86
C PRO A 213 23.16 11.50 -23.14
N TYR A 214 22.28 12.50 -23.03
CA TYR A 214 21.73 13.18 -24.19
C TYR A 214 22.76 14.16 -24.76
N PRO A 215 22.98 14.17 -26.08
CA PRO A 215 23.99 15.04 -26.70
C PRO A 215 23.60 16.53 -26.68
N ASN A 216 22.32 16.86 -26.49
CA ASN A 216 21.80 18.23 -26.55
C ASN A 216 20.42 18.35 -25.87
N GLU A 217 19.98 19.59 -25.64
CA GLU A 217 18.70 19.91 -25.01
C GLU A 217 17.49 19.34 -25.78
N SER A 218 17.46 19.48 -27.11
CA SER A 218 16.36 18.98 -27.97
C SER A 218 16.11 17.48 -27.76
N SER A 219 17.18 16.70 -27.72
CA SER A 219 17.12 15.25 -27.51
C SER A 219 16.74 14.88 -26.07
N PHE A 220 17.20 15.65 -25.07
CA PHE A 220 16.81 15.48 -23.68
C PHE A 220 15.31 15.75 -23.48
N GLN A 221 14.79 16.88 -23.94
CA GLN A 221 13.38 17.23 -23.76
C GLN A 221 12.44 16.17 -24.38
N LEU A 222 12.78 15.65 -25.56
CA LEU A 222 12.01 14.61 -26.23
C LEU A 222 12.13 13.25 -25.51
N GLY A 223 13.33 12.89 -25.05
CA GLY A 223 13.57 11.67 -24.27
C GLY A 223 12.88 11.70 -22.90
N ASP A 224 12.91 12.84 -22.23
CA ASP A 224 12.21 13.09 -20.97
C ASP A 224 10.71 12.94 -21.13
N TRP A 225 10.13 13.57 -22.15
CA TRP A 225 8.71 13.43 -22.48
C TRP A 225 8.33 11.96 -22.73
N TYR A 226 9.15 11.24 -23.50
CA TYR A 226 8.92 9.83 -23.79
C TYR A 226 8.92 8.97 -22.53
N TRP A 227 9.86 9.19 -21.61
CA TRP A 227 9.99 8.37 -20.41
C TRP A 227 9.06 8.79 -19.26
N THR A 228 8.68 10.07 -19.15
CA THR A 228 7.79 10.57 -18.09
C THR A 228 6.29 10.36 -18.37
N GLY A 229 5.90 10.17 -19.63
CA GLY A 229 4.52 9.89 -19.99
C GLY A 229 4.08 8.47 -19.61
N THR A 230 3.11 8.34 -18.71
CA THR A 230 2.50 7.04 -18.37
C THR A 230 1.38 6.63 -19.33
N GLN A 231 0.69 7.60 -19.94
CA GLN A 231 -0.33 7.42 -20.97
C GLN A 231 -0.22 8.51 -22.04
N LYS A 232 -0.61 8.18 -23.28
CA LYS A 232 -0.74 9.16 -24.37
C LYS A 232 -2.01 9.99 -24.20
N SER A 233 -2.05 10.85 -23.18
CA SER A 233 -3.16 11.77 -22.93
C SER A 233 -3.11 13.00 -23.84
N GLN A 234 -4.23 13.74 -23.93
CA GLN A 234 -4.26 15.03 -24.64
C GLN A 234 -3.25 16.02 -24.05
N GLU A 235 -3.09 16.02 -22.72
CA GLU A 235 -2.10 16.85 -22.03
C GLU A 235 -0.67 16.45 -22.41
N SER A 236 -0.36 15.14 -22.45
CA SER A 236 0.94 14.65 -22.92
C SER A 236 1.21 15.05 -24.37
N PHE A 237 0.19 14.98 -25.24
CA PHE A 237 0.31 15.45 -26.63
C PHE A 237 0.57 16.96 -26.71
N ASN A 238 -0.15 17.78 -25.93
CA ASN A 238 0.08 19.22 -25.88
C ASN A 238 1.49 19.56 -25.36
N ARG A 239 2.03 18.78 -24.40
CA ARG A 239 3.42 18.93 -23.94
C ARG A 239 4.42 18.63 -25.05
N LEU A 240 4.18 17.59 -25.86
CA LEU A 240 5.00 17.32 -27.05
C LEU A 240 4.96 18.48 -28.03
N VAL A 241 3.76 18.99 -28.34
CA VAL A 241 3.58 20.14 -29.25
C VAL A 241 4.37 21.36 -28.75
N LYS A 242 4.34 21.64 -27.45
CA LYS A 242 5.13 22.72 -26.84
C LYS A 242 6.64 22.50 -27.01
N ILE A 243 7.13 21.28 -26.80
CA ILE A 243 8.55 20.93 -26.99
C ILE A 243 8.98 21.18 -28.44
N ILE A 244 8.28 20.60 -29.41
CA ILE A 244 8.66 20.68 -30.83
C ILE A 244 8.43 22.07 -31.44
N SER A 245 7.63 22.92 -30.80
CA SER A 245 7.39 24.31 -31.22
C SER A 245 8.30 25.30 -30.49
N SER A 246 9.17 24.84 -29.57
CA SER A 246 10.10 25.71 -28.85
C SER A 246 11.14 26.30 -29.80
N PRO A 247 11.49 27.60 -29.70
CA PRO A 247 12.59 28.19 -30.47
C PRO A 247 13.95 27.53 -30.22
N THR A 248 14.12 26.87 -29.06
CA THR A 248 15.35 26.14 -28.72
C THR A 248 15.41 24.73 -29.27
N PHE A 249 14.30 24.19 -29.78
CA PHE A 249 14.23 22.84 -30.31
C PHE A 249 14.70 22.81 -31.77
N ARG A 250 15.71 21.98 -32.05
CA ARG A 250 16.28 21.81 -33.40
C ARG A 250 15.98 20.41 -33.93
N PRO A 251 15.23 20.25 -35.03
CA PRO A 251 14.97 18.94 -35.62
C PRO A 251 16.24 18.18 -36.04
N GLU A 252 17.31 18.89 -36.40
CA GLU A 252 18.59 18.32 -36.81
C GLU A 252 19.27 17.59 -35.65
N ASP A 253 19.11 18.12 -34.43
CA ASP A 253 19.70 17.61 -33.19
C ASP A 253 19.20 16.22 -32.79
N ILE A 254 18.05 15.78 -33.35
CA ILE A 254 17.43 14.49 -33.02
C ILE A 254 17.60 13.42 -34.12
N ARG A 255 17.97 13.80 -35.36
CA ARG A 255 18.02 12.87 -36.51
C ARG A 255 19.10 11.80 -36.37
N SER A 256 20.27 12.17 -35.84
CA SER A 256 21.43 11.28 -35.68
C SER A 256 21.51 10.66 -34.27
N VAL A 257 20.51 10.90 -33.41
CA VAL A 257 20.53 10.44 -32.02
C VAL A 257 20.30 8.94 -31.94
N SER A 258 21.26 8.25 -31.33
CA SER A 258 21.15 6.82 -31.04
C SER A 258 20.31 6.56 -29.78
N TRP A 259 18.98 6.67 -29.89
CA TRP A 259 18.03 6.52 -28.77
C TRP A 259 18.19 5.21 -28.00
N ASN A 260 18.47 4.10 -28.69
CA ASN A 260 18.72 2.82 -28.04
C ASN A 260 19.98 2.85 -27.16
N LYS A 261 21.06 3.50 -27.63
CA LYS A 261 22.30 3.66 -26.86
C LYS A 261 22.04 4.51 -25.62
N ILE A 262 21.36 5.65 -25.77
CA ILE A 262 20.95 6.51 -24.64
C ILE A 262 20.12 5.73 -23.63
N ASN A 263 19.10 5.00 -24.08
CA ASN A 263 18.23 4.22 -23.20
C ASN A 263 18.98 3.09 -22.48
N THR A 264 20.00 2.49 -23.10
CA THR A 264 20.89 1.53 -22.45
C THR A 264 21.79 2.22 -21.43
N THR A 265 22.42 3.35 -21.78
CA THR A 265 23.25 4.14 -20.85
C THR A 265 22.46 4.66 -19.64
N LEU A 266 21.17 5.00 -19.81
CA LEU A 266 20.31 5.38 -18.69
C LEU A 266 19.88 4.19 -17.80
N ALA A 267 19.95 2.95 -18.30
CA ALA A 267 19.56 1.74 -17.56
C ALA A 267 20.75 0.98 -16.95
N SER A 268 21.94 1.11 -17.54
CA SER A 268 23.15 0.38 -17.15
C SER A 268 24.19 1.32 -16.57
N ASP A 269 25.07 0.82 -15.71
CA ASP A 269 26.29 1.55 -15.38
C ASP A 269 27.19 1.59 -16.62
N PRO A 270 27.74 2.76 -16.99
CA PRO A 270 28.65 2.83 -18.12
C PRO A 270 29.89 1.99 -17.81
N GLU A 271 30.06 0.85 -18.48
CA GLU A 271 31.40 0.26 -18.64
C GLU A 271 32.19 1.20 -19.55
N GLY A 272 32.92 2.16 -18.96
CA GLY A 272 33.82 3.04 -19.70
C GLY A 272 34.03 4.43 -19.11
N ASP A 273 35.30 4.82 -19.13
CA ASP A 273 35.93 6.09 -18.76
C ASP A 273 35.28 7.31 -19.44
N SER A 274 34.12 7.74 -18.93
CA SER A 274 33.39 8.93 -19.40
C SER A 274 33.57 10.14 -18.49
N GLY A 275 34.41 10.05 -17.45
CA GLY A 275 34.77 11.14 -16.55
C GLY A 275 33.62 11.75 -15.73
N ILE A 276 32.37 11.27 -15.89
CA ILE A 276 31.21 11.67 -15.12
C ILE A 276 30.79 10.47 -14.26
N GLU A 277 31.31 10.39 -13.03
CA GLU A 277 30.82 9.46 -12.02
C GLU A 277 29.34 9.78 -11.76
N TRP A 278 28.46 8.82 -12.08
CA TRP A 278 27.13 8.90 -11.51
C TRP A 278 27.27 8.58 -10.02
N LEU A 279 26.83 9.50 -9.15
CA LEU A 279 26.68 9.22 -7.70
C LEU A 279 25.84 7.94 -7.40
N ASP A 280 25.19 7.31 -8.40
CA ASP A 280 24.50 6.02 -8.31
C ASP A 280 25.24 4.78 -8.84
N GLU A 281 26.53 4.85 -9.22
CA GLU A 281 27.27 3.67 -9.69
C GLU A 281 27.23 2.52 -8.67
N VAL A 282 27.10 2.84 -7.37
CA VAL A 282 27.00 1.88 -6.27
C VAL A 282 25.54 1.51 -5.91
N ALA A 283 24.54 2.24 -6.44
CA ALA A 283 23.12 2.16 -6.05
C ALA A 283 22.20 1.50 -7.10
N GLY A 284 22.77 0.96 -8.17
CA GLY A 284 22.06 0.25 -9.23
C GLY A 284 21.37 -1.04 -8.78
N TRP A 285 20.52 -1.55 -9.66
CA TRP A 285 19.88 -2.86 -9.48
C TRP A 285 20.90 -3.98 -9.69
N LYS A 286 21.04 -4.84 -8.67
CA LYS A 286 21.85 -6.05 -8.65
C LYS A 286 20.99 -7.28 -8.93
N ARG A 287 21.64 -8.32 -9.44
CA ARG A 287 21.07 -9.66 -9.61
C ARG A 287 21.83 -10.64 -8.75
N THR A 288 21.14 -11.35 -7.86
CA THR A 288 21.78 -12.35 -6.99
C THR A 288 21.00 -13.67 -7.05
N PRO A 289 21.67 -14.81 -7.34
CA PRO A 289 21.03 -16.11 -7.30
C PRO A 289 20.48 -16.44 -5.91
N ILE A 290 19.22 -16.85 -5.84
CA ILE A 290 18.55 -17.25 -4.60
C ILE A 290 18.80 -18.74 -4.39
N LYS A 291 19.55 -19.09 -3.35
CA LYS A 291 19.81 -20.49 -2.98
C LYS A 291 18.96 -20.87 -1.78
N ILE A 292 18.33 -22.04 -1.83
CA ILE A 292 17.65 -22.64 -0.68
C ILE A 292 18.10 -24.09 -0.48
N SER A 293 18.13 -24.52 0.77
CA SER A 293 18.37 -25.91 1.14
C SER A 293 17.04 -26.65 1.27
N VAL A 294 16.81 -27.62 0.39
CA VAL A 294 15.58 -28.40 0.28
C VAL A 294 15.75 -29.72 1.02
N PRO A 295 14.99 -29.97 2.12
CA PRO A 295 15.17 -31.18 2.90
C PRO A 295 14.40 -32.37 2.32
N PHE A 296 15.10 -33.47 2.09
CA PHE A 296 14.50 -34.74 1.69
C PHE A 296 14.62 -35.79 2.81
N HIS A 297 13.47 -36.32 3.22
CA HIS A 297 13.37 -37.21 4.37
C HIS A 297 13.97 -38.60 4.11
N GLN A 298 14.16 -39.42 5.15
CA GLN A 298 14.77 -40.76 5.07
C GLN A 298 14.16 -41.71 4.01
N ARG A 299 12.85 -41.58 3.73
CA ARG A 299 12.14 -42.41 2.73
C ARG A 299 12.17 -41.86 1.30
N ALA A 300 12.87 -40.74 1.05
CA ALA A 300 12.97 -40.13 -0.27
C ALA A 300 14.05 -40.83 -1.09
N LYS A 301 13.95 -40.76 -2.43
CA LYS A 301 14.95 -41.35 -3.34
C LYS A 301 16.35 -40.78 -3.08
N SER A 302 16.44 -39.47 -2.91
CA SER A 302 17.68 -38.78 -2.51
C SER A 302 17.55 -38.30 -1.08
N ARG A 303 18.15 -39.01 -0.12
CA ARG A 303 18.17 -38.60 1.29
C ARG A 303 19.06 -37.37 1.49
N GLY A 304 18.66 -36.47 2.41
CA GLY A 304 19.49 -35.33 2.80
C GLY A 304 19.02 -34.00 2.24
N PRO A 305 19.51 -32.88 2.79
CA PRO A 305 19.33 -31.58 2.17
C PRO A 305 20.02 -31.52 0.80
N LYS A 306 19.37 -30.87 -0.17
CA LYS A 306 19.95 -30.55 -1.47
C LYS A 306 19.78 -29.06 -1.74
N GLU A 307 20.82 -28.44 -2.26
CA GLU A 307 20.73 -27.04 -2.68
C GLU A 307 19.91 -26.92 -3.97
N TYR A 308 19.09 -25.87 -4.03
CA TYR A 308 18.33 -25.51 -5.20
C TYR A 308 18.48 -24.01 -5.46
N VAL A 309 18.80 -23.66 -6.71
CA VAL A 309 18.81 -22.26 -7.17
C VAL A 309 17.40 -21.90 -7.65
N ALA A 310 16.70 -21.10 -6.85
CA ALA A 310 15.28 -20.78 -7.03
C ALA A 310 15.00 -19.61 -7.98
N GLY A 311 16.04 -19.08 -8.64
CA GLY A 311 15.97 -17.93 -9.53
C GLY A 311 16.94 -16.82 -9.12
N GLU A 312 16.76 -15.63 -9.70
CA GLU A 312 17.57 -14.45 -9.41
C GLU A 312 16.72 -13.38 -8.72
N LEU A 313 17.20 -12.88 -7.58
CA LEU A 313 16.63 -11.71 -6.94
C LEU A 313 17.14 -10.45 -7.65
N PHE A 314 16.21 -9.63 -8.12
CA PHE A 314 16.49 -8.24 -8.51
C PHE A 314 16.36 -7.37 -7.26
N HIS A 315 17.44 -6.71 -6.85
CA HIS A 315 17.46 -5.90 -5.64
C HIS A 315 18.48 -4.76 -5.69
N ARG A 316 18.46 -3.89 -4.69
CA ARG A 316 19.41 -2.79 -4.49
C ARG A 316 19.96 -2.86 -3.08
N SER A 317 21.24 -2.46 -2.89
CA SER A 317 21.83 -2.35 -1.55
C SER A 317 21.06 -1.33 -0.71
N LEU A 318 20.65 -1.74 0.50
CA LEU A 318 19.97 -0.87 1.46
C LEU A 318 20.84 0.33 1.85
N VAL A 319 22.16 0.11 1.97
CA VAL A 319 23.12 1.17 2.29
C VAL A 319 23.23 2.14 1.11
N SER A 320 23.28 1.64 -0.12
CA SER A 320 23.30 2.51 -1.30
C SER A 320 22.02 3.33 -1.46
N ILE A 321 20.84 2.77 -1.16
CA ILE A 321 19.58 3.54 -1.13
C ILE A 321 19.65 4.65 -0.07
N LEU A 322 20.17 4.37 1.11
CA LEU A 322 20.34 5.36 2.17
C LEU A 322 21.30 6.48 1.74
N ARG A 323 22.45 6.13 1.15
CA ARG A 323 23.40 7.13 0.61
C ARG A 323 22.73 7.99 -0.45
N GLU A 324 22.06 7.39 -1.44
CA GLU A 324 21.32 8.12 -2.46
C GLU A 324 20.28 9.07 -1.85
N LYS A 325 19.54 8.62 -0.83
CA LYS A 325 18.50 9.42 -0.20
C LYS A 325 19.06 10.71 0.40
N LEU A 326 20.14 10.59 1.17
CA LEU A 326 20.71 11.69 1.94
C LEU A 326 21.64 12.58 1.11
N SER A 327 22.19 12.07 0.00
CA SER A 327 22.94 12.87 -0.97
C SER A 327 22.05 13.57 -2.00
N ASN A 328 20.74 13.29 -2.05
CA ASN A 328 19.83 13.96 -2.97
C ASN A 328 19.34 15.30 -2.39
N PRO A 329 19.73 16.46 -2.98
CA PRO A 329 19.36 17.78 -2.47
C PRO A 329 17.83 18.02 -2.45
N GLU A 330 17.07 17.47 -3.41
CA GLU A 330 15.60 17.64 -3.45
C GLU A 330 14.88 17.02 -2.23
N HIS A 331 15.53 16.04 -1.61
CA HIS A 331 14.92 15.22 -0.57
C HIS A 331 15.49 15.51 0.82
N ALA A 332 16.77 15.84 0.89
CA ALA A 332 17.52 15.88 2.13
C ALA A 332 17.04 17.00 3.09
N GLU A 333 16.53 18.12 2.58
CA GLU A 333 15.96 19.21 3.40
C GLU A 333 14.72 18.79 4.24
N GLY A 334 14.02 17.73 3.84
CA GLY A 334 12.85 17.24 4.56
C GLY A 334 13.17 16.18 5.63
N PHE A 335 14.45 15.89 5.89
CA PHE A 335 14.88 14.74 6.67
C PHE A 335 15.18 15.12 8.11
N HIS A 336 14.41 14.60 9.08
CA HIS A 336 14.66 14.84 10.50
C HIS A 336 15.80 13.97 11.03
N TYR A 337 16.92 14.58 11.41
CA TYR A 337 18.04 13.89 12.07
C TYR A 337 17.82 13.69 13.58
N GLU A 338 17.14 14.64 14.22
CA GLU A 338 16.87 14.65 15.66
C GLU A 338 15.37 14.50 15.94
N PRO A 339 14.97 13.57 16.82
CA PRO A 339 13.57 13.43 17.21
C PRO A 339 13.16 14.49 18.22
N PHE A 340 11.86 14.79 18.25
CA PHE A 340 11.27 15.69 19.23
C PHE A 340 9.90 15.22 19.70
N GLU A 341 9.50 15.75 20.86
CA GLU A 341 8.17 15.55 21.40
C GLU A 341 7.25 16.70 20.99
N LEU A 342 6.13 16.40 20.33
CA LEU A 342 5.14 17.40 19.96
C LEU A 342 4.08 17.54 21.06
N PHE A 343 3.84 18.75 21.55
CA PHE A 343 2.84 19.04 22.57
C PHE A 343 1.80 20.04 22.07
N TRP A 344 0.57 19.90 22.57
CA TRP A 344 -0.51 20.84 22.37
C TRP A 344 -0.94 21.45 23.70
N GLN A 345 -1.02 22.77 23.75
CA GLN A 345 -1.48 23.55 24.90
C GLN A 345 -2.29 24.78 24.41
N PRO A 346 -3.62 24.64 24.26
CA PRO A 346 -4.47 25.70 23.72
C PRO A 346 -4.65 26.85 24.72
N GLY A 347 -4.46 28.09 24.25
CA GLY A 347 -4.65 29.31 25.04
C GLY A 347 -3.79 29.36 26.32
N ASN A 348 -4.42 29.76 27.43
CA ASN A 348 -3.80 29.86 28.76
C ASN A 348 -4.00 28.60 29.62
N GLN A 349 -4.44 27.47 29.04
CA GLN A 349 -4.57 26.23 29.80
C GLN A 349 -3.22 25.82 30.39
N SER A 350 -3.21 25.39 31.66
CA SER A 350 -1.99 24.93 32.34
C SER A 350 -1.55 23.54 31.89
N THR A 351 -2.49 22.71 31.44
CA THR A 351 -2.23 21.33 31.04
C THR A 351 -1.89 21.22 29.57
N LYS A 352 -0.70 20.69 29.27
CA LYS A 352 -0.30 20.26 27.92
C LYS A 352 -0.61 18.79 27.70
N THR A 353 -0.89 18.40 26.46
CA THR A 353 -1.06 16.98 26.08
C THR A 353 -0.08 16.59 24.97
N ARG A 354 0.36 15.32 24.96
CA ARG A 354 1.21 14.80 23.90
C ARG A 354 0.41 14.63 22.62
N VAL A 355 1.01 15.06 21.51
CA VAL A 355 0.51 14.83 20.15
C VAL A 355 1.30 13.68 19.50
N HIS A 356 0.60 12.83 18.78
CA HIS A 356 1.09 11.66 18.06
C HIS A 356 0.69 11.79 16.58
N GLY A 357 1.64 11.61 15.66
CA GLY A 357 1.34 11.75 14.23
C GLY A 357 2.40 11.23 13.29
N GLU A 358 3.68 11.40 13.66
CA GLU A 358 4.83 11.05 12.82
C GLU A 358 5.81 10.16 13.56
N LEU A 359 6.57 9.33 12.83
CA LEU A 359 7.55 8.44 13.43
C LEU A 359 8.69 9.21 14.13
N TYR A 360 9.23 10.27 13.52
CA TYR A 360 10.27 11.11 14.13
C TYR A 360 9.80 11.86 15.39
N THR A 361 8.48 11.87 15.66
CA THR A 361 7.89 12.39 16.91
C THR A 361 7.48 11.31 17.91
N SER A 362 7.68 10.03 17.55
CA SER A 362 7.14 8.88 18.28
C SER A 362 8.02 8.43 19.43
N ARG A 363 7.45 7.59 20.30
CA ARG A 363 8.18 6.97 21.42
C ARG A 363 9.28 6.04 20.92
N ALA A 364 9.03 5.25 19.87
CA ALA A 364 10.00 4.33 19.33
C ALA A 364 11.24 5.06 18.80
N PHE A 365 11.06 6.13 18.02
CA PHE A 365 12.21 6.88 17.47
C PHE A 365 12.99 7.55 18.60
N ALA A 366 12.31 8.22 19.53
CA ALA A 366 12.96 8.85 20.68
C ALA A 366 13.77 7.84 21.51
N ARG A 367 13.22 6.64 21.75
CA ARG A 367 13.91 5.57 22.48
C ARG A 367 15.16 5.09 21.73
N ALA A 368 15.01 4.76 20.45
CA ALA A 368 16.13 4.29 19.63
C ALA A 368 17.25 5.35 19.53
N HIS A 369 16.88 6.62 19.41
CA HIS A 369 17.84 7.73 19.36
C HIS A 369 18.58 7.90 20.69
N GLN A 370 17.89 7.83 21.82
CA GLN A 370 18.52 7.86 23.14
C GLN A 370 19.43 6.65 23.38
N GLU A 371 19.00 5.45 23.01
CA GLU A 371 19.81 4.24 23.08
C GLU A 371 21.11 4.39 22.27
N LEU A 372 21.02 4.93 21.05
CA LEU A 372 22.18 5.24 20.22
C LEU A 372 23.11 6.27 20.88
N LEU A 373 22.58 7.37 21.40
CA LEU A 373 23.40 8.39 22.06
C LEU A 373 24.04 7.88 23.36
N SER A 374 23.41 6.91 24.03
CA SER A 374 23.95 6.26 25.22
C SER A 374 24.94 5.13 24.93
N SER A 375 25.01 4.65 23.69
CA SER A 375 25.95 3.58 23.32
C SER A 375 27.38 4.10 23.28
N GLU A 376 28.34 3.18 23.42
CA GLU A 376 29.75 3.45 23.21
C GLU A 376 29.97 4.15 21.85
N MET A 377 30.87 5.14 21.85
CA MET A 377 31.26 5.81 20.62
C MET A 377 32.24 4.93 19.84
N GLU A 378 32.22 5.06 18.53
CA GLU A 378 33.23 4.42 17.69
C GLU A 378 34.62 5.01 18.01
N PRO A 379 35.68 4.18 18.08
CA PRO A 379 37.04 4.66 18.29
C PRO A 379 37.38 5.78 17.30
N ASP A 380 38.05 6.83 17.80
CA ASP A 380 38.49 7.99 17.02
C ASP A 380 37.37 8.74 16.26
N CYS A 381 36.11 8.58 16.67
CA CYS A 381 34.97 9.25 16.04
C CYS A 381 34.20 10.14 17.03
N ASN A 382 34.23 11.44 16.76
CA ASN A 382 33.51 12.47 17.52
C ASN A 382 32.33 13.09 16.72
N LEU A 383 31.94 12.46 15.61
CA LEU A 383 30.88 12.97 14.74
C LEU A 383 29.49 12.85 15.41
N PRO A 384 28.57 13.80 15.17
CA PRO A 384 27.18 13.66 15.58
C PRO A 384 26.56 12.37 15.02
N ARG A 385 25.80 11.66 15.88
CA ARG A 385 25.16 10.40 15.53
C ARG A 385 23.67 10.61 15.29
N ALA A 386 23.13 10.09 14.19
CA ALA A 386 21.72 10.17 13.87
C ALA A 386 21.17 8.84 13.35
N ILE A 387 19.85 8.67 13.42
CA ILE A 387 19.17 7.46 12.95
C ILE A 387 18.55 7.69 11.59
N ALA A 388 18.73 6.74 10.68
CA ALA A 388 17.90 6.61 9.49
C ALA A 388 16.81 5.56 9.76
N ALA A 389 15.57 6.01 9.95
CA ALA A 389 14.44 5.16 10.29
C ALA A 389 13.84 4.51 9.04
N MET A 390 14.12 3.23 8.85
CA MET A 390 13.66 2.44 7.72
C MET A 390 12.28 1.83 7.99
N MET A 391 11.37 2.03 7.04
CA MET A 391 10.01 1.50 7.06
C MET A 391 9.79 0.67 5.78
N PHE A 392 9.43 -0.60 5.91
CA PHE A 392 9.27 -1.51 4.77
C PHE A 392 7.80 -1.81 4.45
N TRP A 393 7.52 -2.00 3.16
CA TRP A 393 6.25 -2.55 2.67
C TRP A 393 6.52 -3.68 1.68
N SER A 394 5.77 -4.77 1.78
CA SER A 394 5.72 -5.79 0.74
C SER A 394 4.29 -6.28 0.55
N ASP A 395 3.88 -6.36 -0.71
CA ASP A 395 2.65 -7.07 -1.10
C ASP A 395 2.75 -7.51 -2.56
N ALA A 396 2.18 -8.66 -2.89
CA ALA A 396 2.21 -9.20 -4.24
C ALA A 396 1.06 -8.61 -5.07
N THR A 397 1.42 -7.86 -6.11
CA THR A 397 0.46 -7.20 -7.00
C THR A 397 0.36 -7.89 -8.36
N HIS A 398 -0.86 -7.91 -8.91
CA HIS A 398 -1.09 -8.25 -10.32
C HIS A 398 -0.78 -7.06 -11.23
N LEU A 399 -0.01 -7.29 -12.29
CA LEU A 399 0.35 -6.24 -13.27
C LEU A 399 -0.70 -6.08 -14.38
N THR A 400 -1.60 -7.04 -14.52
CA THR A 400 -2.62 -7.08 -15.56
C THR A 400 -3.97 -7.47 -15.00
N SER A 401 -5.05 -6.89 -15.51
CA SER A 401 -6.43 -7.33 -15.20
C SER A 401 -6.73 -8.75 -15.73
N PHE A 402 -6.04 -9.17 -16.79
CA PHE A 402 -6.14 -10.50 -17.39
C PHE A 402 -4.73 -11.07 -17.61
N GLY A 403 -4.49 -12.28 -17.13
CA GLY A 403 -3.19 -12.93 -17.19
C GLY A 403 -2.61 -13.25 -15.81
N ASN A 404 -1.46 -13.92 -15.81
CA ASN A 404 -0.80 -14.41 -14.60
C ASN A 404 0.43 -13.57 -14.21
N ALA A 405 0.66 -12.43 -14.88
CA ALA A 405 1.79 -11.54 -14.57
C ALA A 405 1.59 -10.90 -13.19
N LYS A 406 2.53 -11.19 -12.28
CA LYS A 406 2.58 -10.69 -10.92
C LYS A 406 3.96 -10.13 -10.62
N LEU A 407 4.00 -9.14 -9.74
CA LEU A 407 5.22 -8.61 -9.14
C LEU A 407 5.04 -8.62 -7.64
N TRP A 408 6.09 -8.95 -6.90
CA TRP A 408 6.10 -8.84 -5.45
C TRP A 408 7.19 -7.84 -5.04
N PRO A 409 6.89 -6.54 -5.09
CA PRO A 409 7.83 -5.51 -4.70
C PRO A 409 8.04 -5.45 -3.19
N CYS A 410 9.27 -5.08 -2.82
CA CYS A 410 9.64 -4.58 -1.51
C CYS A 410 9.94 -3.09 -1.65
N TYR A 411 9.24 -2.26 -0.88
CA TYR A 411 9.40 -0.80 -0.85
C TYR A 411 10.01 -0.36 0.48
N LEU A 412 10.77 0.72 0.42
CA LEU A 412 11.36 1.39 1.57
C LEU A 412 11.01 2.88 1.56
N PHE A 413 10.50 3.36 2.69
CA PHE A 413 10.42 4.78 3.01
C PHE A 413 11.22 5.09 4.26
N PHE A 414 11.59 6.36 4.42
CA PHE A 414 12.25 6.85 5.63
C PHE A 414 11.26 7.54 6.57
N GLY A 415 11.19 7.04 7.79
CA GLY A 415 10.38 7.58 8.89
C GLY A 415 10.85 8.94 9.39
N ASN A 416 12.00 9.42 8.92
CA ASN A 416 12.55 10.76 9.17
C ASN A 416 11.82 11.87 8.42
N GLU A 417 11.05 11.54 7.39
CA GLU A 417 10.29 12.55 6.64
C GLU A 417 8.85 12.66 7.15
N THR A 418 8.12 13.70 6.77
CA THR A 418 6.69 13.74 7.06
C THR A 418 5.91 12.74 6.19
N LYS A 419 4.89 12.10 6.77
CA LYS A 419 3.96 11.26 6.02
C LYS A 419 3.22 12.03 4.92
N TYR A 420 3.05 13.34 5.03
CA TYR A 420 2.38 14.16 4.02
C TYR A 420 3.18 14.20 2.70
N ARG A 421 4.52 14.17 2.80
CA ARG A 421 5.39 13.98 1.63
C ARG A 421 5.48 12.50 1.25
N ARG A 422 5.73 11.60 2.22
CA ARG A 422 5.87 10.14 1.91
C ARG A 422 4.67 9.58 1.15
N CYS A 423 3.46 9.96 1.55
CA CYS A 423 2.23 9.45 0.96
C CYS A 423 1.79 10.21 -0.30
N LYS A 424 2.61 11.16 -0.78
CA LYS A 424 2.37 11.92 -2.01
C LYS A 424 3.28 11.39 -3.12
N PRO A 425 2.76 10.59 -4.07
CA PRO A 425 3.60 9.93 -5.09
C PRO A 425 4.44 10.89 -5.95
N SER A 426 3.98 12.14 -6.12
CA SER A 426 4.71 13.16 -6.86
C SER A 426 6.00 13.63 -6.15
N CYS A 427 6.17 13.33 -4.86
CA CYS A 427 7.41 13.60 -4.14
C CYS A 427 8.47 12.50 -4.34
N HIS A 428 8.11 11.37 -4.95
CA HIS A 428 9.05 10.29 -5.31
C HIS A 428 9.96 9.79 -4.17
N LEU A 429 9.43 9.74 -2.95
CA LEU A 429 10.20 9.34 -1.75
C LEU A 429 10.23 7.83 -1.51
N CYS A 430 9.44 7.06 -2.25
CA CYS A 430 9.44 5.61 -2.18
C CYS A 430 10.64 5.02 -2.93
N SER A 431 11.45 4.22 -2.24
CA SER A 431 12.52 3.45 -2.87
C SER A 431 12.06 2.03 -3.15
N HIS A 432 12.14 1.58 -4.40
CA HIS A 432 12.01 0.16 -4.73
C HIS A 432 13.29 -0.56 -4.31
N VAL A 433 13.19 -1.48 -3.34
CA VAL A 433 14.34 -2.22 -2.79
C VAL A 433 14.58 -3.50 -3.57
N ALA A 434 13.52 -4.26 -3.81
CA ALA A 434 13.62 -5.57 -4.41
C ALA A 434 12.33 -5.99 -5.12
N TYR A 435 12.45 -6.95 -6.03
CA TYR A 435 11.33 -7.68 -6.60
C TYR A 435 11.45 -9.16 -6.20
N PHE A 436 10.76 -9.52 -5.11
CA PHE A 436 10.78 -10.87 -4.57
C PHE A 436 10.27 -11.88 -5.61
N GLN A 437 11.01 -12.98 -5.68
CA GLN A 437 10.70 -14.14 -6.48
C GLN A 437 9.88 -15.14 -5.66
N VAL A 438 9.06 -15.90 -6.37
CA VAL A 438 8.34 -17.07 -5.85
C VAL A 438 8.94 -18.33 -6.43
N LEU A 439 8.77 -19.47 -5.77
CA LEU A 439 9.31 -20.73 -6.25
C LEU A 439 8.83 -20.99 -7.69
N PRO A 440 9.74 -21.23 -8.65
CA PRO A 440 9.36 -21.45 -10.05
C PRO A 440 8.63 -22.77 -10.20
N ASP A 441 7.89 -22.95 -11.30
CA ASP A 441 7.18 -24.20 -11.55
C ASP A 441 8.15 -25.40 -11.72
N SER A 442 9.34 -25.15 -12.26
CA SER A 442 10.43 -26.14 -12.38
C SER A 442 10.93 -26.68 -11.03
N PHE A 443 10.61 -26.01 -9.92
CA PHE A 443 10.91 -26.54 -8.59
C PHE A 443 10.16 -27.84 -8.31
N LYS A 444 8.97 -28.03 -8.88
CA LYS A 444 8.20 -29.27 -8.73
C LYS A 444 8.90 -30.45 -9.39
N ASP A 445 9.55 -30.21 -10.52
CA ASP A 445 10.31 -31.23 -11.25
C ASP A 445 11.51 -31.65 -10.39
N PHE A 446 12.27 -30.66 -9.89
CA PHE A 446 13.38 -30.90 -8.95
C PHE A 446 12.96 -31.72 -7.73
N VAL A 447 11.84 -31.37 -7.08
CA VAL A 447 11.35 -32.12 -5.91
C VAL A 447 10.94 -33.55 -6.30
N SER A 448 10.31 -33.73 -7.46
CA SER A 448 9.85 -35.04 -7.94
C SER A 448 11.03 -35.98 -8.21
N ASP A 449 12.10 -35.46 -8.82
CA ASP A 449 13.32 -36.23 -9.12
C ASP A 449 13.99 -36.79 -7.87
N HIS A 450 13.87 -36.08 -6.74
CA HIS A 450 14.49 -36.43 -5.47
C HIS A 450 13.55 -37.19 -4.50
N MET A 451 12.22 -37.01 -4.61
CA MET A 451 11.23 -37.71 -3.78
C MET A 451 10.87 -39.11 -4.31
N GLY A 452 10.91 -39.34 -5.64
CA GLY A 452 10.51 -40.59 -6.27
C GLY A 452 8.99 -40.71 -6.49
N ALA A 453 8.44 -41.94 -6.49
CA ALA A 453 7.04 -42.24 -6.85
C ALA A 453 5.97 -41.67 -5.90
N LYS A 454 6.37 -41.09 -4.75
CA LYS A 454 5.44 -40.39 -3.85
C LYS A 454 5.36 -38.93 -4.26
N GLY A 455 4.13 -38.47 -4.52
CA GLY A 455 3.85 -37.10 -4.95
C GLY A 455 4.37 -36.02 -3.98
N ILE A 456 4.44 -34.80 -4.49
CA ILE A 456 4.98 -33.62 -3.80
C ILE A 456 4.14 -33.27 -2.55
N SER A 457 4.77 -33.24 -1.36
CA SER A 457 4.10 -32.82 -0.13
C SER A 457 3.82 -31.31 -0.11
N GLN A 458 2.56 -30.94 0.13
CA GLN A 458 2.18 -29.53 0.26
C GLN A 458 2.85 -28.86 1.48
N LYS A 459 3.13 -29.60 2.56
CA LYS A 459 3.84 -29.06 3.73
C LYS A 459 5.30 -28.73 3.38
N LEU A 460 5.98 -29.61 2.64
CA LEU A 460 7.34 -29.35 2.12
C LEU A 460 7.36 -28.13 1.20
N MET A 461 6.41 -28.01 0.27
CA MET A 461 6.30 -26.85 -0.60
C MET A 461 6.10 -25.55 0.18
N THR A 462 5.26 -25.60 1.23
CA THR A 462 5.00 -24.43 2.07
C THR A 462 6.23 -24.05 2.90
N HIS A 463 6.98 -25.04 3.39
CA HIS A 463 8.27 -24.84 4.04
C HIS A 463 9.29 -24.16 3.12
N CYS A 464 9.48 -24.69 1.91
CA CYS A 464 10.43 -24.12 0.94
C CYS A 464 10.05 -22.69 0.50
N ARG A 465 8.76 -22.35 0.44
CA ARG A 465 8.32 -20.96 0.17
C ARG A 465 8.75 -20.00 1.29
N ARG A 466 8.72 -20.45 2.55
CA ARG A 466 9.19 -19.65 3.69
C ARG A 466 10.70 -19.50 3.66
N GLU A 467 11.43 -20.60 3.44
CA GLU A 467 12.89 -20.54 3.26
C GLU A 467 13.26 -19.58 2.13
N MET A 468 12.52 -19.59 1.02
CA MET A 468 12.77 -18.70 -0.12
C MET A 468 12.57 -17.21 0.23
N LEU A 469 11.55 -16.86 1.00
CA LEU A 469 11.36 -15.48 1.45
C LEU A 469 12.53 -15.02 2.33
N HIS A 470 12.92 -15.85 3.31
CA HIS A 470 13.99 -15.48 4.23
C HIS A 470 15.37 -15.51 3.57
N ALA A 471 15.64 -16.42 2.63
CA ALA A 471 16.86 -16.39 1.83
C ALA A 471 16.99 -15.09 1.03
N GLN A 472 15.90 -14.56 0.49
CA GLN A 472 15.91 -13.26 -0.18
C GLN A 472 16.16 -12.11 0.81
N TRP A 473 15.59 -12.16 2.01
CA TRP A 473 15.91 -11.18 3.06
C TRP A 473 17.36 -11.27 3.55
N GLU A 474 17.96 -12.45 3.61
CA GLU A 474 19.39 -12.60 3.90
C GLU A 474 20.28 -11.96 2.82
N ILE A 475 19.84 -11.93 1.56
CA ILE A 475 20.53 -11.19 0.49
C ILE A 475 20.41 -9.67 0.69
N LEU A 476 19.25 -9.17 1.16
CA LEU A 476 19.04 -7.74 1.39
C LEU A 476 19.74 -7.22 2.65
N LEU A 477 19.82 -8.06 3.69
CA LEU A 477 20.53 -7.78 4.94
C LEU A 477 21.98 -8.26 4.80
N ASP A 478 22.66 -7.77 3.76
CA ASP A 478 24.03 -8.15 3.43
C ASP A 478 25.03 -7.65 4.48
N GLU A 479 26.29 -8.09 4.34
CA GLU A 479 27.35 -7.74 5.28
C GLU A 479 27.55 -6.22 5.38
N GLU A 480 27.47 -5.48 4.26
CA GLU A 480 27.55 -4.02 4.26
C GLU A 480 26.44 -3.40 5.11
N PHE A 481 25.20 -3.87 4.98
CA PHE A 481 24.10 -3.41 5.80
C PHE A 481 24.30 -3.74 7.29
N ILE A 482 24.79 -4.94 7.62
CA ILE A 482 25.04 -5.33 9.02
C ILE A 482 26.16 -4.46 9.63
N GLN A 483 27.21 -4.17 8.88
CA GLN A 483 28.26 -3.24 9.31
C GLN A 483 27.71 -1.84 9.52
N ALA A 484 26.91 -1.32 8.57
CA ALA A 484 26.24 -0.03 8.71
C ALA A 484 25.27 -0.02 9.91
N TYR A 485 24.56 -1.11 10.17
CA TYR A 485 23.64 -1.23 11.31
C TYR A 485 24.41 -1.14 12.64
N ARG A 486 25.56 -1.80 12.75
CA ARG A 486 26.38 -1.81 13.96
C ARG A 486 27.15 -0.51 14.17
N HIS A 487 27.86 -0.06 13.15
CA HIS A 487 28.87 1.00 13.25
C HIS A 487 28.41 2.33 12.63
N GLY A 488 27.27 2.36 11.95
CA GLY A 488 26.82 3.53 11.20
C GLY A 488 27.67 3.78 9.95
N ILE A 489 27.23 4.74 9.14
CA ILE A 489 27.93 5.22 7.96
C ILE A 489 28.26 6.70 8.10
N ILE A 490 29.48 7.11 7.78
CA ILE A 490 29.87 8.52 7.77
C ILE A 490 29.42 9.14 6.46
N MET A 491 28.71 10.26 6.54
CA MET A 491 28.36 11.05 5.37
C MET A 491 28.09 12.52 5.70
N GLN A 492 28.36 13.39 4.73
CA GLN A 492 27.97 14.79 4.78
C GLN A 492 26.45 14.90 4.52
N CYS A 493 25.74 15.59 5.40
CA CYS A 493 24.30 15.84 5.32
C CYS A 493 24.00 17.16 4.58
N CYS A 494 22.72 17.43 4.28
CA CYS A 494 22.29 18.64 3.55
C CYS A 494 22.61 19.96 4.25
N ASP A 495 22.75 19.93 5.57
CA ASP A 495 23.09 21.08 6.39
C ASP A 495 24.61 21.30 6.52
N GLY A 496 25.41 20.60 5.70
CA GLY A 496 26.87 20.69 5.70
C GLY A 496 27.55 19.90 6.82
N VAL A 497 26.80 19.38 7.79
CA VAL A 497 27.36 18.64 8.93
C VAL A 497 27.65 17.19 8.54
N ILE A 498 28.86 16.74 8.84
CA ILE A 498 29.24 15.34 8.68
C ILE A 498 28.71 14.54 9.88
N ARG A 499 27.87 13.55 9.62
CA ARG A 499 27.26 12.70 10.65
C ARG A 499 27.58 11.25 10.43
N ARG A 500 27.54 10.49 11.53
CA ARG A 500 27.50 9.03 11.50
C ARG A 500 26.03 8.57 11.59
N ILE A 501 25.51 8.05 10.48
CA ILE A 501 24.11 7.68 10.32
C ILE A 501 23.94 6.18 10.58
N TYR A 502 23.02 5.82 11.47
CA TYR A 502 22.71 4.44 11.84
C TYR A 502 21.35 4.02 11.27
N PRO A 503 21.29 3.10 10.29
CA PRO A 503 20.03 2.55 9.80
C PRO A 503 19.34 1.71 10.88
N ARG A 504 18.04 1.94 11.10
CA ARG A 504 17.23 1.17 12.05
C ARG A 504 15.88 0.85 11.42
N ILE A 505 15.46 -0.41 11.51
CA ILE A 505 14.16 -0.86 11.00
C ILE A 505 13.11 -0.61 12.06
N PHE A 506 12.09 0.20 11.75
CA PHE A 506 11.01 0.52 12.69
C PHE A 506 9.72 -0.24 12.39
N THR A 507 9.29 -0.25 11.13
CA THR A 507 8.01 -0.84 10.74
C THR A 507 8.15 -1.72 9.51
N TYR A 508 7.32 -2.74 9.45
CA TYR A 508 7.08 -3.57 8.30
C TYR A 508 5.57 -3.72 8.10
N SER A 509 5.08 -3.14 7.03
CA SER A 509 3.67 -3.06 6.66
C SER A 509 3.35 -4.09 5.58
N ALA A 510 2.43 -4.98 5.90
CA ALA A 510 2.07 -6.11 5.06
C ALA A 510 0.66 -6.60 5.39
N ASP A 511 0.04 -7.33 4.46
CA ASP A 511 -1.22 -8.02 4.71
C ASP A 511 -1.03 -9.24 5.64
N TYR A 512 -2.12 -9.89 6.08
CA TYR A 512 -1.99 -10.97 7.07
C TYR A 512 -1.20 -12.21 6.57
N PRO A 513 -1.50 -12.78 5.38
CA PRO A 513 -0.68 -13.84 4.79
C PRO A 513 0.82 -13.51 4.75
N GLU A 514 1.16 -12.29 4.36
CA GLU A 514 2.55 -11.83 4.27
C GLU A 514 3.17 -11.65 5.67
N LYS A 515 2.46 -11.02 6.61
CA LYS A 515 2.87 -10.94 8.04
C LYS A 515 3.17 -12.31 8.63
N VAL A 516 2.40 -13.34 8.27
CA VAL A 516 2.61 -14.71 8.74
C VAL A 516 3.93 -15.29 8.21
N LEU A 517 4.28 -15.01 6.96
CA LEU A 517 5.56 -15.41 6.38
C LEU A 517 6.72 -14.68 7.06
N LEU A 518 6.64 -13.35 7.19
CA LEU A 518 7.64 -12.51 7.82
C LEU A 518 7.88 -12.84 9.30
N ALA A 519 6.82 -13.17 10.04
CA ALA A 519 6.89 -13.57 11.45
C ALA A 519 7.34 -15.04 11.63
N SER A 520 7.45 -15.82 10.55
CA SER A 520 7.70 -17.26 10.57
C SER A 520 6.72 -18.01 11.49
N ILE A 521 5.43 -17.71 11.34
CA ILE A 521 4.34 -18.41 12.06
C ILE A 521 3.43 -19.18 11.10
N ARG A 522 2.50 -19.96 11.66
CA ARG A 522 1.51 -20.73 10.90
C ARG A 522 0.30 -19.88 10.57
N ASP A 523 -0.10 -19.88 9.31
CA ASP A 523 -1.37 -19.27 8.87
C ASP A 523 -2.53 -19.91 9.62
N LYS A 524 -3.29 -19.08 10.36
CA LYS A 524 -4.41 -19.51 11.21
C LYS A 524 -4.02 -20.65 12.17
N GLY A 525 -2.78 -20.64 12.67
CA GLY A 525 -2.33 -21.55 13.71
C GLY A 525 -3.09 -21.39 15.02
N ARG A 526 -2.72 -22.18 16.04
CA ARG A 526 -3.25 -22.07 17.41
C ARG A 526 -3.19 -20.63 17.93
N CYS A 527 -2.07 -19.94 17.70
CA CYS A 527 -1.80 -18.56 18.09
C CYS A 527 -1.57 -17.72 16.81
N PRO A 528 -2.63 -17.23 16.15
CA PRO A 528 -2.56 -16.71 14.79
C PRO A 528 -2.00 -15.29 14.69
N CYS A 529 -1.88 -14.57 15.81
CA CYS A 529 -1.40 -13.19 15.85
C CYS A 529 0.13 -13.13 15.76
N PRO A 530 0.73 -12.27 14.91
CA PRO A 530 2.18 -12.09 14.86
C PRO A 530 2.72 -11.29 16.05
N ARG A 531 1.88 -10.65 16.87
CA ARG A 531 2.32 -9.86 18.04
C ARG A 531 2.11 -10.56 19.38
N CYS A 532 1.18 -11.51 19.49
CA CYS A 532 0.91 -12.20 20.75
C CYS A 532 0.59 -13.69 20.57
N LEU A 533 0.64 -14.43 21.67
CA LEU A 533 0.36 -15.86 21.80
C LEU A 533 -1.08 -16.14 22.24
N ILE A 534 -2.01 -15.19 22.04
CA ILE A 534 -3.44 -15.44 22.31
C ILE A 534 -3.96 -16.49 21.32
N PRO A 535 -4.57 -17.60 21.81
CA PRO A 535 -5.15 -18.62 20.97
C PRO A 535 -6.30 -18.10 20.10
N LEU A 536 -6.47 -18.67 18.90
CA LEU A 536 -7.57 -18.35 17.98
C LEU A 536 -8.95 -18.49 18.64
N THR A 537 -9.10 -19.42 19.59
CA THR A 537 -10.35 -19.65 20.33
C THR A 537 -10.72 -18.52 21.30
N ARG A 538 -9.85 -17.53 21.52
CA ARG A 538 -10.07 -16.41 22.43
C ARG A 538 -10.01 -15.04 21.76
N VAL A 539 -9.82 -14.98 20.44
CA VAL A 539 -9.68 -13.71 19.72
C VAL A 539 -10.98 -12.88 19.65
N ASP A 540 -12.12 -13.50 19.91
CA ASP A 540 -13.45 -12.86 20.00
C ASP A 540 -13.61 -12.00 21.27
N LYS A 541 -12.69 -12.14 22.24
CA LYS A 541 -12.71 -11.42 23.52
C LYS A 541 -12.24 -9.95 23.44
N LEU A 542 -12.09 -9.39 22.24
CA LEU A 542 -11.67 -8.00 22.00
C LEU A 542 -12.24 -7.00 23.02
N GLY A 543 -11.37 -6.23 23.67
CA GLY A 543 -11.77 -5.15 24.57
C GLY A 543 -12.34 -5.61 25.92
N THR A 544 -12.23 -6.89 26.28
CA THR A 544 -12.44 -7.35 27.67
C THR A 544 -11.20 -7.06 28.50
N VAL A 545 -11.35 -6.99 29.84
CA VAL A 545 -10.22 -6.85 30.76
C VAL A 545 -9.21 -7.98 30.58
N GLU A 546 -9.70 -9.20 30.34
CA GLU A 546 -8.87 -10.37 30.05
C GLU A 546 -8.06 -10.18 28.76
N ASP A 547 -8.68 -9.76 27.65
CA ASP A 547 -8.00 -9.51 26.37
C ASP A 547 -6.91 -8.45 26.51
N ILE A 548 -7.24 -7.31 27.12
CA ILE A 548 -6.30 -6.20 27.35
C ILE A 548 -5.08 -6.66 28.16
N SER A 549 -5.31 -7.43 29.25
CA SER A 549 -4.20 -7.96 30.05
C SER A 549 -3.38 -9.02 29.29
N GLN A 550 -4.03 -9.90 28.54
CA GLN A 550 -3.36 -10.99 27.84
C GLN A 550 -2.50 -10.52 26.68
N ARG A 551 -2.88 -9.45 25.97
CA ARG A 551 -2.05 -8.89 24.88
C ARG A 551 -0.65 -8.53 25.36
N LYS A 552 -0.55 -7.94 26.56
CA LYS A 552 0.71 -7.57 27.20
C LYS A 552 1.47 -8.78 27.75
N LYS A 553 0.79 -9.65 28.50
CA LYS A 553 1.40 -10.82 29.15
C LYS A 553 1.85 -11.90 28.16
N LEU A 554 1.12 -12.06 27.07
CA LEU A 554 1.36 -13.08 26.05
C LEU A 554 1.99 -12.48 24.79
N ALA A 555 2.62 -11.30 24.88
CA ALA A 555 3.34 -10.72 23.75
C ALA A 555 4.40 -11.69 23.23
N ARG A 556 4.56 -11.76 21.91
CA ARG A 556 5.61 -12.57 21.29
C ARG A 556 6.95 -11.87 21.47
N VAL A 557 7.93 -12.65 21.91
CA VAL A 557 9.31 -12.19 22.05
C VAL A 557 10.19 -13.05 21.16
N ASP A 558 11.13 -12.40 20.47
CA ASP A 558 12.16 -13.09 19.70
C ASP A 558 13.34 -13.46 20.61
N ASP A 559 13.11 -14.42 21.51
CA ASP A 559 14.07 -14.85 22.54
C ASP A 559 14.87 -16.10 22.13
N GLU A 560 15.85 -16.45 22.96
CA GLU A 560 16.67 -17.64 22.77
C GLU A 560 15.85 -18.93 22.84
N ASN A 561 14.77 -18.96 23.64
CA ASN A 561 13.91 -20.12 23.77
C ASN A 561 13.18 -20.42 22.44
N LYS A 562 12.55 -19.41 21.82
CA LYS A 562 11.95 -19.51 20.49
C LYS A 562 12.99 -19.98 19.48
N ARG A 563 14.17 -19.32 19.43
CA ARG A 563 15.25 -19.70 18.50
C ARG A 563 15.71 -21.14 18.72
N GLY A 564 15.85 -21.57 19.97
CA GLY A 564 16.22 -22.93 20.35
C GLY A 564 15.19 -23.98 19.90
N LYS A 565 13.88 -23.69 20.02
CA LYS A 565 12.82 -24.56 19.50
C LYS A 565 12.89 -24.71 17.98
N VAL A 566 13.08 -23.60 17.26
CA VAL A 566 13.23 -23.61 15.80
C VAL A 566 14.49 -24.37 15.38
N ALA A 567 15.63 -24.13 16.04
CA ALA A 567 16.88 -24.83 15.77
C ALA A 567 16.76 -26.35 15.99
N LYS A 568 16.11 -26.80 17.07
CA LYS A 568 15.84 -28.23 17.32
C LYS A 568 14.93 -28.84 16.24
N ALA A 569 13.87 -28.13 15.86
CA ALA A 569 12.99 -28.58 14.79
C ALA A 569 13.72 -28.69 13.45
N ARG A 570 14.64 -27.76 13.16
CA ARG A 570 15.49 -27.79 11.96
C ARG A 570 16.54 -28.89 12.04
N ASP A 571 17.11 -29.20 13.20
CA ASP A 571 18.01 -30.36 13.39
C ASP A 571 17.33 -31.67 12.99
N HIS A 572 16.08 -31.87 13.42
CA HIS A 572 15.28 -33.02 13.00
C HIS A 572 15.12 -33.09 11.48
N ILE A 573 14.76 -31.98 10.83
CA ILE A 573 14.49 -31.93 9.39
C ILE A 573 15.77 -32.11 8.57
N TYR A 574 16.79 -31.30 8.85
CA TYR A 574 17.97 -31.14 7.98
C TYR A 574 19.12 -32.08 8.33
N ARG A 575 19.32 -32.45 9.60
CA ARG A 575 20.40 -33.38 9.99
C ARG A 575 19.90 -34.81 10.12
N ARG A 576 18.74 -35.00 10.77
CA ARG A 576 18.17 -36.35 10.98
C ARG A 576 17.27 -36.82 9.82
N ASN A 577 17.04 -35.96 8.82
CA ASN A 577 16.24 -36.25 7.62
C ASN A 577 14.80 -36.66 7.96
N VAL A 578 14.22 -36.02 8.97
CA VAL A 578 12.82 -36.21 9.35
C VAL A 578 11.93 -35.36 8.44
N ALA A 579 10.74 -35.84 8.10
CA ALA A 579 9.79 -35.09 7.29
C ALA A 579 9.34 -33.81 8.04
N VAL A 580 9.13 -32.72 7.31
CA VAL A 580 8.73 -31.41 7.87
C VAL A 580 7.40 -31.48 8.64
N ASP A 581 6.54 -32.42 8.27
CA ASP A 581 5.22 -32.63 8.84
C ASP A 581 5.16 -33.70 9.93
N ASN A 582 6.31 -34.24 10.35
CA ASN A 582 6.41 -35.26 11.36
C ASN A 582 6.00 -34.74 12.75
N ASP A 583 5.41 -35.61 13.57
CA ASP A 583 4.90 -35.26 14.90
C ASP A 583 5.99 -34.70 15.83
N ALA A 584 7.24 -35.19 15.76
CA ALA A 584 8.33 -34.66 16.57
C ALA A 584 8.67 -33.20 16.25
N VAL A 585 8.50 -32.79 14.99
CA VAL A 585 8.67 -31.38 14.56
C VAL A 585 7.46 -30.55 14.98
N GLU A 586 6.26 -31.13 14.84
CA GLU A 586 5.00 -30.47 15.17
C GLU A 586 4.88 -30.18 16.68
N GLU A 587 5.25 -31.12 17.54
CA GLU A 587 5.19 -31.00 19.01
C GLU A 587 6.02 -29.82 19.53
N LEU A 588 7.18 -29.55 18.93
CA LEU A 588 8.05 -28.43 19.33
C LEU A 588 7.46 -27.05 19.05
N LEU A 589 6.64 -26.92 17.99
CA LEU A 589 6.32 -25.62 17.38
C LEU A 589 4.83 -25.27 17.40
N LYS A 590 3.95 -26.27 17.45
CA LYS A 590 2.50 -26.11 17.23
C LYS A 590 1.82 -25.22 18.28
N ASP A 591 2.23 -25.31 19.54
CA ASP A 591 1.64 -24.55 20.65
C ASP A 591 1.73 -23.04 20.45
N GLN A 592 2.90 -22.57 20.02
CA GLN A 592 3.14 -21.15 19.72
C GLN A 592 2.95 -20.82 18.24
N SER A 593 2.46 -21.78 17.45
CA SER A 593 2.25 -21.66 16.00
C SER A 593 3.51 -21.26 15.23
N LEU A 594 4.67 -21.68 15.70
CA LEU A 594 5.94 -21.46 15.02
C LEU A 594 6.08 -22.41 13.82
N VAL A 595 7.00 -22.08 12.92
CA VAL A 595 7.40 -22.93 11.79
C VAL A 595 8.91 -23.18 11.84
N PRO A 596 9.42 -24.28 11.27
CA PRO A 596 10.83 -24.65 11.36
C PRO A 596 11.71 -23.87 10.36
N THR A 597 11.51 -22.56 10.26
CA THR A 597 12.23 -21.67 9.34
C THR A 597 13.11 -20.72 10.13
N ASP A 598 14.37 -20.60 9.72
CA ASP A 598 15.26 -19.56 10.24
C ASP A 598 14.81 -18.21 9.71
N ASN A 599 14.43 -17.33 10.62
CA ASN A 599 14.00 -15.99 10.26
C ASN A 599 15.23 -15.10 10.05
N ALA A 600 15.40 -14.58 8.82
CA ALA A 600 16.54 -13.73 8.45
C ALA A 600 16.77 -12.55 9.43
N PHE A 601 15.70 -11.88 9.87
CA PHE A 601 15.80 -10.77 10.81
C PHE A 601 16.25 -11.24 12.20
N SER A 602 15.65 -12.33 12.71
CA SER A 602 16.06 -12.92 13.98
C SER A 602 17.51 -13.38 13.97
N LYS A 603 17.97 -13.95 12.85
CA LYS A 603 19.32 -14.46 12.67
C LYS A 603 20.37 -13.34 12.64
N LEU A 604 20.09 -12.25 11.92
CA LEU A 604 21.08 -11.22 11.62
C LEU A 604 20.99 -9.99 12.53
N LEU A 605 19.79 -9.66 13.04
CA LEU A 605 19.55 -8.40 13.76
C LEU A 605 19.21 -8.56 15.25
N ALA A 606 18.85 -9.77 15.72
CA ALA A 606 18.47 -9.96 17.13
C ALA A 606 19.62 -9.63 18.10
N GLN A 607 20.87 -9.83 17.69
CA GLN A 607 22.06 -9.45 18.48
C GLN A 607 22.15 -7.95 18.76
N PHE A 608 21.46 -7.12 17.96
CA PHE A 608 21.38 -5.67 18.14
C PHE A 608 20.07 -5.24 18.81
N GLY A 609 19.34 -6.17 19.44
CA GLY A 609 18.06 -5.90 20.11
C GLY A 609 16.84 -5.80 19.18
N PHE A 610 16.98 -6.11 17.89
CA PHE A 610 15.84 -6.08 16.96
C PHE A 610 14.86 -7.23 17.23
N ASN A 611 13.56 -6.93 17.26
CA ASN A 611 12.50 -7.91 17.40
C ASN A 611 11.47 -7.73 16.27
N ILE A 612 11.44 -8.71 15.35
CA ILE A 612 10.54 -8.70 14.18
C ILE A 612 9.05 -8.58 14.56
N PHE A 613 8.64 -9.13 15.71
CA PHE A 613 7.23 -9.08 16.13
C PHE A 613 6.77 -7.65 16.47
N LEU A 614 7.68 -6.78 16.89
CA LEU A 614 7.39 -5.37 17.19
C LEU A 614 7.34 -4.50 15.92
N ALA A 615 8.05 -4.88 14.86
CA ALA A 615 8.04 -4.17 13.60
C ALA A 615 6.77 -4.41 12.76
N LEU A 616 6.05 -5.52 12.99
CA LEU A 616 4.85 -5.89 12.23
C LEU A 616 3.60 -5.11 12.69
N VAL A 617 3.39 -3.93 12.09
CA VAL A 617 2.33 -2.98 12.42
C VAL A 617 0.93 -3.41 11.95
N VAL A 618 -0.12 -2.81 12.53
CA VAL A 618 -1.52 -2.98 12.10
C VAL A 618 -1.76 -2.37 10.72
N ASP A 619 -2.83 -2.82 10.07
CA ASP A 619 -3.20 -2.41 8.74
C ASP A 619 -4.71 -2.18 8.61
N LEU A 620 -5.12 -0.93 8.81
CA LEU A 620 -6.52 -0.53 8.86
C LEU A 620 -7.32 -0.94 7.62
N MET A 621 -6.72 -0.81 6.43
CA MET A 621 -7.35 -1.13 5.14
C MET A 621 -7.72 -2.62 5.06
N HIS A 622 -6.76 -3.53 5.31
CA HIS A 622 -7.00 -4.98 5.21
C HIS A 622 -7.72 -5.56 6.42
N GLU A 623 -7.52 -4.99 7.60
CA GLU A 623 -7.99 -5.55 8.87
C GLU A 623 -9.42 -5.08 9.18
N PHE A 624 -9.72 -3.80 8.98
CA PHE A 624 -11.06 -3.25 9.24
C PHE A 624 -11.90 -3.14 7.97
N GLU A 625 -11.53 -2.30 6.99
CA GLU A 625 -12.37 -1.97 5.83
C GLU A 625 -12.67 -3.21 4.97
N LEU A 626 -11.63 -3.88 4.47
CA LEU A 626 -11.72 -5.12 3.71
C LEU A 626 -11.88 -6.37 4.59
N GLY A 627 -11.81 -6.21 5.91
CA GLY A 627 -11.86 -7.27 6.90
C GLY A 627 -13.16 -7.26 7.70
N VAL A 628 -13.13 -6.67 8.88
CA VAL A 628 -14.23 -6.66 9.86
C VAL A 628 -15.50 -6.01 9.29
N TRP A 629 -15.40 -4.80 8.72
CA TRP A 629 -16.56 -4.09 8.18
C TRP A 629 -17.16 -4.83 6.99
N ARG A 630 -16.35 -5.24 6.01
CA ARG A 630 -16.82 -6.08 4.90
C ARG A 630 -17.54 -7.34 5.38
N ALA A 631 -17.03 -8.02 6.41
CA ALA A 631 -17.66 -9.21 6.96
C ALA A 631 -19.01 -8.90 7.61
N LEU A 632 -19.10 -7.79 8.36
CA LEU A 632 -20.34 -7.30 8.95
C LEU A 632 -21.35 -6.94 7.85
N PHE A 633 -20.97 -6.12 6.88
CA PHE A 633 -21.85 -5.68 5.78
C PHE A 633 -22.43 -6.86 4.99
N ILE A 634 -21.60 -7.85 4.65
CA ILE A 634 -22.07 -9.09 4.00
C ILE A 634 -23.07 -9.83 4.88
N HIS A 635 -22.84 -9.88 6.19
CA HIS A 635 -23.75 -10.56 7.10
C HIS A 635 -25.07 -9.78 7.29
N LEU A 636 -25.04 -8.44 7.28
CA LEU A 636 -26.24 -7.61 7.28
C LEU A 636 -27.10 -7.88 6.03
N ILE A 637 -26.48 -8.02 4.85
CA ILE A 637 -27.22 -8.44 3.63
C ILE A 637 -27.88 -9.80 3.83
N ARG A 638 -27.20 -10.78 4.44
CA ARG A 638 -27.80 -12.10 4.73
C ARG A 638 -28.96 -12.00 5.71
N ILE A 639 -28.88 -11.12 6.71
CA ILE A 639 -29.98 -10.87 7.66
C ILE A 639 -31.19 -10.30 6.90
N LEU A 640 -30.98 -9.31 6.03
CA LEU A 640 -32.04 -8.76 5.18
C LEU A 640 -32.65 -9.84 4.29
N GLU A 641 -31.85 -10.66 3.60
CA GLU A 641 -32.36 -11.77 2.78
C GLU A 641 -33.15 -12.81 3.58
N ALA A 642 -32.72 -13.10 4.82
CA ALA A 642 -33.37 -14.07 5.70
C ALA A 642 -34.68 -13.56 6.29
N TYR A 643 -34.79 -12.25 6.54
CA TYR A 643 -36.01 -11.61 7.03
C TYR A 643 -37.00 -11.32 5.89
N ASN A 644 -36.56 -10.54 4.89
CA ASN A 644 -37.34 -10.25 3.69
C ASN A 644 -36.43 -9.83 2.52
N LYS A 645 -36.40 -10.66 1.47
CA LYS A 645 -35.58 -10.45 0.27
C LYS A 645 -35.78 -9.09 -0.41
N SER A 646 -36.96 -8.47 -0.32
CA SER A 646 -37.20 -7.16 -0.93
C SER A 646 -36.39 -6.03 -0.27
N LEU A 647 -36.00 -6.20 1.01
CA LEU A 647 -35.23 -5.20 1.74
C LEU A 647 -33.81 -5.02 1.20
N VAL A 648 -33.25 -6.03 0.54
CA VAL A 648 -31.95 -5.88 -0.14
C VAL A 648 -32.08 -4.90 -1.32
N ALA A 649 -33.17 -4.98 -2.08
CA ALA A 649 -33.43 -4.04 -3.17
C ALA A 649 -33.69 -2.62 -2.65
N GLU A 650 -34.35 -2.49 -1.50
CA GLU A 650 -34.55 -1.20 -0.83
C GLU A 650 -33.23 -0.62 -0.30
N MET A 651 -32.38 -1.42 0.34
CA MET A 651 -31.03 -1.03 0.75
C MET A 651 -30.21 -0.52 -0.45
N ASP A 652 -30.23 -1.25 -1.57
CA ASP A 652 -29.56 -0.84 -2.80
C ASP A 652 -30.13 0.47 -3.37
N ARG A 653 -31.46 0.65 -3.34
CA ARG A 653 -32.12 1.91 -3.74
C ARG A 653 -31.64 3.07 -2.87
N ARG A 654 -31.58 2.89 -1.55
CA ARG A 654 -31.15 3.91 -0.60
C ARG A 654 -29.68 4.30 -0.79
N PHE A 655 -28.78 3.34 -1.01
CA PHE A 655 -27.40 3.67 -1.38
C PHE A 655 -27.32 4.55 -2.64
N ARG A 656 -28.10 4.23 -3.69
CA ARG A 656 -28.14 5.05 -4.92
C ARG A 656 -28.71 6.46 -4.72
N LEU A 657 -29.46 6.69 -3.65
CA LEU A 657 -30.00 8.00 -3.30
C LEU A 657 -29.05 8.85 -2.47
N VAL A 658 -27.96 8.27 -1.95
CA VAL A 658 -26.96 9.04 -1.21
C VAL A 658 -26.31 10.06 -2.14
N PRO A 659 -26.37 11.37 -1.81
CA PRO A 659 -25.73 12.40 -2.63
C PRO A 659 -24.20 12.29 -2.54
N THR A 660 -23.52 12.73 -3.59
CA THR A 660 -22.06 12.89 -3.57
C THR A 660 -21.63 13.94 -2.55
N PHE A 661 -20.46 13.78 -1.95
CA PHE A 661 -19.88 14.75 -1.02
C PHE A 661 -18.41 15.00 -1.33
N GLY A 662 -18.01 16.28 -1.41
CA GLY A 662 -16.67 16.67 -1.83
C GLY A 662 -16.37 16.36 -3.31
N ARG A 663 -15.15 16.68 -3.76
CA ARG A 663 -14.69 16.30 -5.11
C ARG A 663 -14.49 14.79 -5.25
N ASP A 664 -14.03 14.13 -4.17
CA ASP A 664 -13.63 12.72 -4.17
C ASP A 664 -13.90 11.99 -2.84
N THR A 665 -14.64 12.58 -1.90
CA THR A 665 -14.86 11.99 -0.57
C THR A 665 -15.92 10.90 -0.62
N ILE A 666 -17.16 11.25 -0.99
CA ILE A 666 -18.24 10.27 -1.23
C ILE A 666 -18.62 10.32 -2.69
N ARG A 667 -18.38 9.22 -3.40
CA ARG A 667 -18.75 9.08 -4.81
C ARG A 667 -20.18 8.58 -4.96
N ARG A 668 -20.76 8.80 -6.14
CA ARG A 668 -22.12 8.34 -6.45
C ARG A 668 -22.14 6.81 -6.48
N PHE A 669 -22.95 6.19 -5.62
CA PHE A 669 -23.28 4.77 -5.72
C PHE A 669 -24.20 4.55 -6.93
N SER A 670 -23.65 4.07 -8.05
CA SER A 670 -24.43 3.85 -9.29
C SER A 670 -24.94 2.42 -9.44
N SER A 671 -24.26 1.46 -8.82
CA SER A 671 -24.56 0.02 -8.89
C SER A 671 -25.28 -0.49 -7.64
N ASN A 672 -25.78 -1.74 -7.69
CA ASN A 672 -26.28 -2.44 -6.51
C ASN A 672 -25.11 -2.83 -5.60
N MET A 673 -25.06 -2.27 -4.40
CA MET A 673 -24.00 -2.54 -3.43
C MET A 673 -24.08 -3.96 -2.88
N SER A 674 -25.27 -4.56 -2.85
CA SER A 674 -25.50 -5.95 -2.46
C SER A 674 -24.77 -6.98 -3.34
N GLU A 675 -24.48 -6.64 -4.60
CA GLU A 675 -23.74 -7.52 -5.52
C GLU A 675 -22.25 -7.62 -5.17
N LEU A 676 -21.72 -6.58 -4.51
CA LEU A 676 -20.33 -6.41 -4.06
C LEU A 676 -19.33 -6.74 -5.18
N LYS A 677 -19.58 -6.24 -6.38
CA LYS A 677 -18.74 -6.43 -7.57
C LYS A 677 -17.67 -5.35 -7.63
N LYS A 678 -16.41 -5.78 -7.68
CA LYS A 678 -15.23 -4.91 -7.86
C LYS A 678 -15.09 -3.78 -6.83
N LEU A 679 -15.61 -3.97 -5.62
CA LEU A 679 -15.45 -3.01 -4.53
C LEU A 679 -14.02 -3.09 -3.97
N ALA A 680 -13.34 -1.95 -3.95
CA ALA A 680 -12.06 -1.71 -3.30
C ALA A 680 -12.26 -1.24 -1.84
N ALA A 681 -11.17 -1.07 -1.09
CA ALA A 681 -11.23 -0.66 0.31
C ALA A 681 -11.98 0.68 0.52
N ARG A 682 -11.65 1.69 -0.30
CA ARG A 682 -12.38 2.97 -0.38
C ARG A 682 -13.89 2.78 -0.51
N ASP A 683 -14.35 1.87 -1.36
CA ASP A 683 -15.79 1.68 -1.53
C ASP A 683 -16.43 1.14 -0.25
N TYR A 684 -15.72 0.28 0.50
CA TYR A 684 -16.19 -0.18 1.81
C TYR A 684 -16.16 0.92 2.87
N GLU A 685 -15.19 1.82 2.84
CA GLU A 685 -15.20 3.03 3.66
C GLU A 685 -16.43 3.90 3.38
N ASP A 686 -16.70 4.24 2.11
CA ASP A 686 -17.86 5.04 1.72
C ASP A 686 -19.17 4.35 2.14
N LEU A 687 -19.25 3.01 2.01
CA LEU A 687 -20.38 2.22 2.48
C LEU A 687 -20.60 2.35 3.98
N LEU A 688 -19.55 2.34 4.80
CA LEU A 688 -19.65 2.48 6.25
C LEU A 688 -20.14 3.88 6.62
N GLN A 689 -19.53 4.91 6.03
CA GLN A 689 -19.85 6.33 6.28
C GLN A 689 -21.32 6.63 5.96
N CYS A 690 -21.89 5.96 4.96
CA CYS A 690 -23.27 6.17 4.51
C CYS A 690 -24.27 5.13 5.05
N ALA A 691 -23.83 4.16 5.87
CA ALA A 691 -24.66 3.00 6.24
C ALA A 691 -25.87 3.36 7.11
N ILE A 692 -25.73 4.28 8.08
CA ILE A 692 -26.80 4.57 9.05
C ILE A 692 -28.13 4.96 8.36
N PRO A 693 -28.20 6.01 7.52
CA PRO A 693 -29.45 6.39 6.86
C PRO A 693 -29.96 5.32 5.87
N VAL A 694 -29.07 4.43 5.39
CA VAL A 694 -29.46 3.34 4.50
C VAL A 694 -30.17 2.22 5.27
N PHE A 695 -29.65 1.84 6.44
CA PHE A 695 -30.17 0.73 7.24
C PHE A 695 -31.33 1.11 8.16
N ASP A 696 -31.54 2.40 8.44
CA ASP A 696 -32.56 2.86 9.38
C ASP A 696 -33.98 2.44 8.97
N GLY A 697 -34.66 1.72 9.86
CA GLY A 697 -36.01 1.22 9.66
C GLY A 697 -36.12 0.07 8.66
N LEU A 698 -35.02 -0.56 8.23
CA LEU A 698 -35.09 -1.75 7.35
C LEU A 698 -35.54 -3.01 8.10
N LEU A 699 -35.28 -3.08 9.40
CA LEU A 699 -35.64 -4.22 10.25
C LEU A 699 -36.59 -3.76 11.36
N PRO A 700 -37.37 -4.67 11.97
CA PRO A 700 -38.18 -4.33 13.14
C PRO A 700 -37.31 -4.17 14.39
N GLU A 701 -37.85 -3.51 15.41
CA GLU A 701 -37.25 -3.52 16.75
C GLU A 701 -37.33 -4.92 17.39
N PRO A 702 -36.36 -5.30 18.24
CA PRO A 702 -35.21 -4.52 18.73
C PRO A 702 -33.97 -4.55 17.79
N TYR A 703 -34.07 -5.20 16.63
CA TYR A 703 -32.92 -5.47 15.77
C TYR A 703 -32.43 -4.23 15.04
N ASN A 704 -33.34 -3.33 14.63
CA ASN A 704 -33.01 -2.06 14.02
C ASN A 704 -32.08 -1.23 14.90
N THR A 705 -32.52 -0.90 16.13
CA THR A 705 -31.71 -0.13 17.07
C THR A 705 -30.36 -0.81 17.35
N THR A 706 -30.36 -2.14 17.50
CA THR A 706 -29.13 -2.90 17.77
C THR A 706 -28.12 -2.80 16.62
N ILE A 707 -28.57 -2.95 15.37
CA ILE A 707 -27.71 -2.87 14.18
C ILE A 707 -27.23 -1.45 13.94
N LEU A 708 -28.11 -0.45 14.05
CA LEU A 708 -27.73 0.96 13.90
C LEU A 708 -26.70 1.38 14.94
N LYS A 709 -26.85 0.93 16.19
CA LYS A 709 -25.87 1.18 17.25
C LYS A 709 -24.50 0.56 16.92
N LEU A 710 -24.48 -0.69 16.43
CA LEU A 710 -23.22 -1.33 16.02
C LEU A 710 -22.58 -0.59 14.83
N ILE A 711 -23.36 -0.19 13.82
CA ILE A 711 -22.87 0.59 12.67
C ILE A 711 -22.33 1.95 13.13
N PHE A 712 -23.00 2.61 14.07
CA PHE A 712 -22.52 3.86 14.66
C PHE A 712 -21.20 3.68 15.39
N THR A 713 -21.05 2.64 16.22
CA THR A 713 -19.79 2.36 16.92
C THR A 713 -18.67 1.98 15.94
N CYS A 714 -18.97 1.23 14.88
CA CYS A 714 -18.02 0.98 13.79
C CYS A 714 -17.55 2.28 13.12
N ASN A 715 -18.48 3.19 12.80
CA ASN A 715 -18.16 4.50 12.23
C ASN A 715 -17.30 5.35 13.17
N GLN A 716 -17.67 5.42 14.44
CA GLN A 716 -16.91 6.19 15.43
C GLN A 716 -15.50 5.62 15.61
N TRP A 717 -15.37 4.30 15.72
CA TRP A 717 -14.08 3.63 15.85
C TRP A 717 -13.20 3.90 14.63
N HIS A 718 -13.75 3.70 13.42
CA HIS A 718 -13.03 3.92 12.16
C HIS A 718 -12.59 5.37 11.98
N SER A 719 -13.49 6.32 12.28
CA SER A 719 -13.18 7.76 12.22
C SER A 719 -12.05 8.15 13.17
N LEU A 720 -12.05 7.61 14.39
CA LEU A 720 -10.97 7.81 15.35
C LEU A 720 -9.67 7.16 14.88
N ALA A 721 -9.72 5.93 14.37
CA ALA A 721 -8.54 5.22 13.87
C ALA A 721 -7.91 5.87 12.61
N LYS A 722 -8.68 6.64 11.83
CA LYS A 722 -8.19 7.41 10.66
C LYS A 722 -7.71 8.81 10.98
N LEU A 723 -7.77 9.25 12.25
CA LEU A 723 -7.22 10.56 12.60
C LEU A 723 -5.74 10.61 12.23
N ARG A 724 -5.36 11.64 11.46
CA ARG A 724 -3.96 11.89 11.07
C ARG A 724 -3.15 12.54 12.19
N MET A 725 -3.78 12.85 13.30
CA MET A 725 -3.12 13.39 14.48
C MET A 725 -3.95 13.01 15.68
N HIS A 726 -3.28 12.46 16.69
CA HIS A 726 -3.89 12.07 17.95
C HIS A 726 -3.29 12.85 19.09
N THR A 727 -4.10 13.14 20.10
CA THR A 727 -3.63 13.48 21.45
C THR A 727 -3.86 12.32 22.40
N ASP A 728 -3.22 12.33 23.58
CA ASP A 728 -3.49 11.30 24.61
C ASP A 728 -4.99 11.13 24.88
N PRO A 729 -5.79 12.20 25.10
CA PRO A 729 -7.25 12.07 25.26
C PRO A 729 -7.97 11.42 24.08
N THR A 730 -7.61 11.74 22.83
CA THR A 730 -8.27 11.11 21.67
C THR A 730 -7.97 9.62 21.57
N LEU A 731 -6.80 9.19 22.04
CA LEU A 731 -6.43 7.78 22.09
C LEU A 731 -7.15 7.05 23.24
N ASP A 732 -7.36 7.71 24.38
CA ASP A 732 -8.17 7.18 25.47
C ASP A 732 -9.65 7.00 25.04
N ILE A 733 -10.16 7.91 24.18
CA ILE A 733 -11.46 7.74 23.53
C ILE A 733 -11.44 6.54 22.58
N LEU A 734 -10.40 6.38 21.75
CA LEU A 734 -10.29 5.23 20.84
C LEU A 734 -10.23 3.90 21.59
N ASP A 735 -9.50 3.82 22.71
CA ASP A 735 -9.51 2.64 23.60
C ASP A 735 -10.90 2.34 24.13
N SER A 736 -11.57 3.37 24.66
CA SER A 736 -12.94 3.26 25.18
C SER A 736 -13.94 2.79 24.11
N VAL A 737 -13.82 3.32 22.90
CA VAL A 737 -14.65 2.91 21.75
C VAL A 737 -14.29 1.49 21.30
N THR A 738 -13.03 1.07 21.37
CA THR A 738 -12.61 -0.32 21.06
C THR A 738 -13.24 -1.32 22.04
N ILE A 739 -13.28 -0.99 23.34
CA ILE A 739 -13.98 -1.77 24.36
C ILE A 739 -15.47 -1.89 24.05
N ARG A 740 -16.10 -0.76 23.69
CA ARG A 740 -17.53 -0.74 23.33
C ARG A 740 -17.80 -1.54 22.05
N LEU A 741 -16.97 -1.39 21.03
CA LEU A 741 -17.04 -2.12 19.77
C LEU A 741 -16.99 -3.63 20.01
N GLY A 742 -16.03 -4.09 20.82
CA GLY A 742 -15.89 -5.50 21.16
C GLY A 742 -17.13 -6.08 21.88
N ARG A 743 -17.71 -5.30 22.80
CA ARG A 743 -18.95 -5.66 23.51
C ARG A 743 -20.14 -5.76 22.56
N GLU A 744 -20.31 -4.79 21.67
CA GLU A 744 -21.44 -4.73 20.72
C GLU A 744 -21.35 -5.83 19.68
N PHE A 745 -20.17 -6.15 19.15
CA PHE A 745 -20.00 -7.29 18.24
C PHE A 745 -20.33 -8.63 18.90
N ARG A 746 -19.90 -8.86 20.15
CA ARG A 746 -20.27 -10.06 20.90
C ARG A 746 -21.78 -10.13 21.17
N ALA A 747 -22.39 -9.01 21.56
CA ALA A 747 -23.85 -8.94 21.74
C ALA A 747 -24.61 -9.20 20.45
N PHE A 748 -24.18 -8.60 19.33
CA PHE A 748 -24.74 -8.85 18.00
C PHE A 748 -24.64 -10.32 17.62
N SER A 749 -23.45 -10.93 17.77
CA SER A 749 -23.23 -12.34 17.45
C SER A 749 -24.06 -13.29 18.32
N LYS A 750 -24.23 -12.98 19.61
CA LYS A 750 -24.90 -13.86 20.58
C LYS A 750 -26.42 -13.68 20.60
N ASN A 751 -26.91 -12.45 20.40
CA ASN A 751 -28.31 -12.09 20.65
C ASN A 751 -29.07 -11.75 19.37
N THR A 752 -28.41 -11.14 18.37
CA THR A 752 -29.06 -10.71 17.12
C THR A 752 -28.95 -11.78 16.04
N CYS A 753 -27.76 -12.30 15.76
CA CYS A 753 -27.54 -13.27 14.69
C CYS A 753 -28.41 -14.53 14.80
N PRO A 754 -28.64 -15.14 15.99
CA PRO A 754 -29.45 -16.36 16.10
C PRO A 754 -30.93 -16.17 15.73
N ALA A 755 -31.44 -14.94 15.74
CA ALA A 755 -32.83 -14.64 15.37
C ALA A 755 -33.09 -14.82 13.86
N PHE A 756 -32.05 -14.88 13.04
CA PHE A 756 -32.16 -14.95 11.58
C PHE A 756 -31.53 -16.24 11.05
N LYS A 757 -32.29 -16.98 10.23
CA LYS A 757 -31.80 -18.20 9.55
C LYS A 757 -30.97 -17.84 8.31
N THR A 758 -29.83 -17.20 8.52
CA THR A 758 -28.96 -16.68 7.45
C THR A 758 -28.29 -17.80 6.66
N LYS A 759 -28.23 -17.65 5.34
CA LYS A 759 -27.58 -18.58 4.40
C LYS A 759 -26.46 -17.89 3.62
N GLU A 760 -25.60 -18.68 2.98
CA GLU A 760 -24.63 -18.20 1.99
C GLU A 760 -25.36 -17.37 0.92
N LEU A 761 -24.78 -16.23 0.49
CA LEU A 761 -25.33 -15.50 -0.66
C LEU A 761 -25.20 -16.37 -1.92
N LYS A 762 -26.05 -16.17 -2.94
CA LYS A 762 -26.03 -17.00 -4.18
C LYS A 762 -24.64 -17.13 -4.80
N ARG A 763 -23.89 -16.03 -4.81
CA ARG A 763 -22.51 -15.97 -5.32
C ARG A 763 -21.52 -16.79 -4.48
N GLU A 764 -21.72 -16.88 -3.17
CA GLU A 764 -20.88 -17.67 -2.27
C GLU A 764 -21.11 -19.15 -2.49
N ALA A 765 -22.38 -19.57 -2.60
CA ALA A 765 -22.75 -20.93 -2.96
C ALA A 765 -22.19 -21.33 -4.34
N ALA A 766 -22.27 -20.44 -5.34
CA ALA A 766 -21.66 -20.67 -6.65
C ALA A 766 -20.13 -20.80 -6.59
N ALA A 767 -19.46 -19.94 -5.80
CA ALA A 767 -18.02 -20.01 -5.59
C ALA A 767 -17.61 -21.30 -4.85
N ARG A 768 -18.39 -21.74 -3.85
CA ARG A 768 -18.21 -23.00 -3.13
C ARG A 768 -18.35 -24.19 -4.07
N LYS A 769 -19.43 -24.24 -4.88
CA LYS A 769 -19.66 -25.28 -5.90
C LYS A 769 -18.50 -25.35 -6.89
N LYS A 770 -18.01 -24.21 -7.39
CA LYS A 770 -16.82 -24.16 -8.26
C LYS A 770 -15.55 -24.72 -7.58
N ARG A 771 -15.36 -24.45 -6.29
CA ARG A 771 -14.23 -25.00 -5.51
C ARG A 771 -14.36 -26.50 -5.28
N GLN A 772 -15.55 -26.99 -4.96
CA GLN A 772 -15.84 -28.42 -4.81
C GLN A 772 -15.61 -29.17 -6.12
N LEU A 773 -16.10 -28.63 -7.24
CA LEU A 773 -15.84 -29.16 -8.58
C LEU A 773 -14.35 -29.18 -8.92
N LYS A 774 -13.60 -28.11 -8.59
CA LYS A 774 -12.14 -28.09 -8.81
C LYS A 774 -11.43 -29.14 -7.97
N LYS A 775 -11.86 -29.35 -6.71
CA LYS A 775 -11.30 -30.37 -5.82
C LYS A 775 -11.63 -31.80 -6.30
N SER A 776 -12.87 -32.07 -6.72
CA SER A 776 -13.24 -33.38 -7.25
C SER A 776 -12.50 -33.70 -8.55
N LEU A 777 -12.35 -32.72 -9.45
CA LEU A 777 -11.53 -32.86 -10.67
C LEU A 777 -10.03 -33.07 -10.36
N GLN A 778 -9.51 -32.45 -9.30
CA GLN A 778 -8.13 -32.69 -8.84
C GLN A 778 -7.98 -34.09 -8.23
N ALA A 779 -8.92 -34.54 -7.40
CA ALA A 779 -8.91 -35.88 -6.82
C ALA A 779 -9.01 -36.97 -7.90
N ALA A 780 -9.86 -36.77 -8.91
CA ALA A 780 -10.00 -37.68 -10.05
C ALA A 780 -8.73 -37.77 -10.92
N ARG A 781 -7.90 -36.71 -10.97
CA ARG A 781 -6.61 -36.71 -11.67
C ARG A 781 -5.47 -37.35 -10.88
N SER A 782 -5.67 -37.63 -9.58
CA SER A 782 -4.64 -38.16 -8.68
C SER A 782 -4.83 -39.63 -8.32
N GLN A 783 -5.84 -40.33 -8.85
CA GLN A 783 -6.07 -41.75 -8.60
C GLN A 783 -5.57 -42.61 -9.78
N GLN A 784 -4.61 -43.50 -9.49
CA GLN A 784 -4.52 -44.81 -10.14
C GLN A 784 -5.52 -45.77 -9.46
N PRO A 785 -5.99 -46.83 -10.17
CA PRO A 785 -7.15 -47.60 -9.74
C PRO A 785 -6.80 -48.55 -8.60
N SER A 786 -7.13 -48.15 -7.37
CA SER A 786 -7.33 -49.08 -6.26
C SER A 786 -8.61 -48.67 -5.54
N GLY A 787 -9.60 -49.56 -5.56
CA GLY A 787 -10.98 -49.29 -5.22
C GLY A 787 -11.17 -48.91 -3.75
N GLU A 788 -11.63 -47.68 -3.53
CA GLU A 788 -12.64 -47.32 -2.54
C GLU A 788 -13.13 -45.91 -2.89
N SER A 789 -14.32 -45.83 -3.49
CA SER A 789 -14.90 -44.57 -3.98
C SER A 789 -15.47 -43.78 -2.82
N CYS A 790 -14.72 -42.81 -2.29
CA CYS A 790 -15.30 -41.77 -1.43
C CYS A 790 -15.94 -40.70 -2.33
N SER A 791 -17.19 -40.92 -2.74
CA SER A 791 -18.00 -39.91 -3.43
C SER A 791 -18.36 -38.80 -2.46
N SER A 792 -17.53 -37.76 -2.37
CA SER A 792 -17.92 -36.54 -1.67
C SER A 792 -19.07 -35.89 -2.46
N GLU A 793 -20.32 -36.12 -2.06
CA GLU A 793 -21.49 -35.53 -2.70
C GLU A 793 -21.33 -34.00 -2.78
N ILE A 794 -21.56 -33.46 -3.99
CA ILE A 794 -21.53 -32.01 -4.21
C ILE A 794 -22.79 -31.44 -3.55
N GLN A 795 -22.64 -30.85 -2.37
CA GLN A 795 -23.72 -30.18 -1.66
C GLN A 795 -24.32 -29.05 -2.51
N ASP A 796 -25.52 -29.28 -3.05
CA ASP A 796 -26.26 -28.31 -3.87
C ASP A 796 -27.08 -27.35 -2.98
N GLY A 797 -27.21 -26.09 -3.41
CA GLY A 797 -27.94 -25.04 -2.67
C GLY A 797 -27.09 -24.14 -1.75
N GLN A 798 -27.74 -23.22 -1.03
CA GLN A 798 -27.08 -22.28 -0.10
C GLN A 798 -27.03 -22.88 1.30
N LEU A 799 -25.82 -22.98 1.88
CA LEU A 799 -25.62 -23.50 3.23
C LEU A 799 -25.95 -22.46 4.30
N GLN A 800 -26.30 -22.89 5.51
CA GLN A 800 -26.46 -21.98 6.66
C GLN A 800 -25.13 -21.30 6.98
N LYS A 801 -25.18 -20.01 7.34
CA LYS A 801 -23.99 -19.20 7.56
C LYS A 801 -24.16 -18.28 8.75
N THR A 802 -23.37 -18.49 9.79
CA THR A 802 -23.32 -17.64 10.99
C THR A 802 -22.27 -16.54 10.86
N PHE A 803 -22.39 -15.50 11.68
CA PHE A 803 -21.34 -14.49 11.85
C PHE A 803 -20.17 -15.09 12.63
N ASN A 804 -18.94 -14.82 12.19
CA ASN A 804 -17.73 -15.39 12.81
C ASN A 804 -16.85 -14.28 13.38
N LEU A 805 -16.71 -14.27 14.71
CA LEU A 805 -15.79 -13.39 15.44
C LEU A 805 -14.40 -14.00 15.65
N LEU A 806 -14.22 -15.30 15.39
CA LEU A 806 -12.92 -15.99 15.51
C LEU A 806 -12.05 -15.70 14.28
N THR A 807 -11.67 -14.42 14.13
CA THR A 807 -10.81 -13.95 13.06
C THR A 807 -9.68 -13.10 13.61
N VAL A 808 -8.49 -13.29 13.05
CA VAL A 808 -7.31 -12.51 13.44
C VAL A 808 -7.47 -11.02 13.12
N LYS A 809 -8.21 -10.67 12.06
CA LYS A 809 -8.48 -9.27 11.69
C LYS A 809 -9.28 -8.54 12.77
N TYR A 810 -10.28 -9.20 13.35
CA TYR A 810 -11.03 -8.66 14.49
C TYR A 810 -10.15 -8.49 15.73
N HIS A 811 -9.24 -9.44 15.97
CA HIS A 811 -8.27 -9.33 17.07
C HIS A 811 -7.38 -8.09 16.97
N PHE A 812 -6.94 -7.73 15.77
CA PHE A 812 -6.00 -6.63 15.53
C PHE A 812 -6.56 -5.25 15.86
N LEU A 813 -7.88 -5.09 15.93
CA LEU A 813 -8.51 -3.82 16.29
C LEU A 813 -8.06 -3.32 17.67
N GLY A 814 -7.68 -4.22 18.57
CA GLY A 814 -7.19 -3.91 19.91
C GLY A 814 -5.74 -3.42 19.98
N ASP A 815 -5.00 -3.43 18.87
CA ASP A 815 -3.57 -3.07 18.85
C ASP A 815 -3.30 -1.68 18.26
N HIS A 816 -4.32 -1.00 17.72
CA HIS A 816 -4.14 0.30 17.07
C HIS A 816 -3.65 1.38 18.04
N VAL A 817 -4.23 1.50 19.24
CA VAL A 817 -3.86 2.57 20.17
C VAL A 817 -2.41 2.48 20.61
N ASP A 818 -1.96 1.30 21.01
CA ASP A 818 -0.57 1.07 21.43
C ASP A 818 0.41 1.35 20.28
N LEU A 819 0.10 0.91 19.05
CA LEU A 819 0.94 1.18 17.88
C LEU A 819 0.94 2.66 17.48
N ILE A 820 -0.18 3.37 17.63
CA ILE A 820 -0.21 4.81 17.36
C ILE A 820 0.72 5.57 18.31
N ARG A 821 0.74 5.18 19.60
CA ARG A 821 1.65 5.76 20.59
C ARG A 821 3.11 5.44 20.30
N GLU A 822 3.37 4.26 19.77
CA GLU A 822 4.73 3.76 19.52
C GLU A 822 5.34 4.31 18.23
N PHE A 823 4.57 4.36 17.14
CA PHE A 823 5.06 4.64 15.78
C PHE A 823 4.43 5.86 15.09
N GLY A 824 3.36 6.44 15.64
CA GLY A 824 2.57 7.47 14.97
C GLY A 824 1.29 6.92 14.34
N THR A 825 0.49 7.77 13.70
CA THR A 825 -0.87 7.42 13.25
C THR A 825 -0.90 6.39 12.11
N ASN A 826 -2.01 5.65 11.98
CA ASN A 826 -2.15 4.53 11.05
C ASN A 826 -1.87 4.88 9.57
N ASP A 827 -2.18 6.10 9.13
CA ASP A 827 -1.90 6.57 7.77
C ASP A 827 -0.41 6.64 7.44
N SER A 828 0.46 6.67 8.46
CA SER A 828 1.91 6.66 8.27
C SER A 828 2.48 5.28 7.96
N HIS A 829 1.79 4.20 8.34
CA HIS A 829 2.33 2.84 8.27
C HIS A 829 1.32 1.76 7.84
N SER A 830 0.09 2.10 7.45
CA SER A 830 -0.84 1.15 6.81
C SER A 830 -0.30 0.73 5.43
N THR A 831 -0.90 -0.28 4.79
CA THR A 831 -0.48 -0.70 3.45
C THR A 831 -0.94 0.25 2.33
N GLU A 832 -1.77 1.26 2.63
CA GLU A 832 -2.26 2.23 1.64
C GLU A 832 -1.14 2.91 0.82
N PRO A 833 -0.02 3.39 1.40
CA PRO A 833 1.09 3.95 0.62
C PRO A 833 1.72 2.93 -0.33
N GLY A 834 1.86 1.66 0.10
CA GLY A 834 2.37 0.58 -0.75
C GLY A 834 1.43 0.25 -1.92
N GLU A 835 0.12 0.18 -1.67
CA GLU A 835 -0.88 -0.03 -2.73
C GLU A 835 -0.94 1.17 -3.70
N LEU A 836 -0.74 2.39 -3.19
CA LEU A 836 -0.62 3.57 -4.02
C LEU A 836 0.61 3.48 -4.94
N GLU A 837 1.75 3.05 -4.39
CA GLU A 837 2.99 2.86 -5.16
C GLU A 837 2.88 1.74 -6.20
N HIS A 838 2.04 0.72 -5.98
CA HIS A 838 1.81 -0.32 -7.00
C HIS A 838 1.33 0.23 -8.35
N ARG A 839 0.80 1.46 -8.41
CA ARG A 839 0.47 2.14 -9.67
C ARG A 839 1.70 2.35 -10.55
N THR A 840 2.86 2.62 -9.96
CA THR A 840 4.13 2.85 -10.66
C THR A 840 4.58 1.62 -11.47
N PRO A 841 4.84 0.43 -10.89
CA PRO A 841 5.21 -0.74 -11.66
C PRO A 841 4.08 -1.22 -12.59
N LYS A 842 2.80 -1.01 -12.24
CA LYS A 842 1.67 -1.28 -13.15
C LYS A 842 1.72 -0.38 -14.40
N ALA A 843 2.10 0.89 -14.26
CA ALA A 843 2.26 1.83 -15.38
C ALA A 843 3.51 1.52 -16.23
N ARG A 844 4.59 1.01 -15.62
CA ARG A 844 5.80 0.57 -16.32
C ARG A 844 5.61 -0.73 -17.10
N PHE A 845 4.79 -1.65 -16.59
CA PHE A 845 4.63 -2.99 -17.19
C PHE A 845 4.23 -3.01 -18.68
N PRO A 846 3.29 -2.18 -19.17
CA PRO A 846 2.99 -2.05 -20.60
C PRO A 846 4.18 -1.69 -21.49
N ARG A 847 5.23 -1.07 -20.93
CA ARG A 847 6.46 -0.67 -21.64
C ARG A 847 7.50 -1.79 -21.74
N THR A 848 7.22 -2.94 -21.15
CA THR A 848 8.08 -4.12 -21.22
C THR A 848 7.66 -5.04 -22.37
N SER A 849 8.55 -5.95 -22.77
CA SER A 849 8.22 -7.05 -23.70
C SER A 849 7.25 -8.08 -23.11
N ARG A 850 6.88 -7.95 -21.82
CA ARG A 850 6.07 -8.90 -21.03
C ARG A 850 6.70 -10.29 -20.86
N LYS A 851 7.94 -10.48 -21.32
CA LYS A 851 8.78 -11.66 -21.11
C LYS A 851 9.93 -11.27 -20.18
N PHE A 852 10.20 -12.05 -19.14
CA PHE A 852 11.26 -11.75 -18.16
C PHE A 852 11.24 -10.27 -17.72
N PHE A 853 10.04 -9.76 -17.48
CA PHE A 853 9.79 -8.31 -17.39
C PHE A 853 10.35 -7.67 -16.11
N VAL A 854 10.71 -8.47 -15.09
CA VAL A 854 11.19 -7.96 -13.80
C VAL A 854 12.48 -7.14 -13.98
N GLY A 855 13.44 -7.64 -14.76
CA GLY A 855 14.66 -6.88 -15.09
C GLY A 855 14.36 -5.61 -15.89
N GLN A 856 13.44 -5.69 -16.86
CA GLN A 856 13.03 -4.49 -17.61
C GLN A 856 12.35 -3.44 -16.73
N LEU A 857 11.58 -3.85 -15.71
CA LEU A 857 10.98 -2.92 -14.75
C LEU A 857 12.06 -2.22 -13.89
N ALA A 858 13.11 -2.94 -13.51
CA ALA A 858 14.28 -2.38 -12.82
C ALA A 858 15.02 -1.37 -13.71
N ASP A 859 15.23 -1.71 -14.99
CA ASP A 859 15.84 -0.80 -15.96
C ASP A 859 15.04 0.49 -16.13
N ILE A 860 13.70 0.39 -16.24
CA ILE A 860 12.81 1.56 -16.38
C ILE A 860 12.87 2.44 -15.13
N ASP A 861 12.85 1.84 -13.95
CA ASP A 861 13.00 2.55 -12.67
C ASP A 861 14.29 3.38 -12.62
N ARG A 862 15.40 2.78 -13.10
CA ARG A 862 16.69 3.47 -13.17
C ARG A 862 16.67 4.64 -14.16
N ARG A 863 16.13 4.44 -15.37
CA ARG A 863 16.01 5.49 -16.38
C ARG A 863 15.24 6.69 -15.85
N GLU A 864 14.08 6.45 -15.24
CA GLU A 864 13.23 7.51 -14.66
C GLU A 864 13.95 8.26 -13.53
N THR A 865 14.79 7.57 -12.74
CA THR A 865 15.57 8.17 -11.66
C THR A 865 16.70 9.05 -12.21
N ARG A 866 17.46 8.58 -13.20
CA ARG A 866 18.53 9.37 -13.83
C ARG A 866 17.96 10.59 -14.57
N LEU A 867 16.82 10.45 -15.24
CA LEU A 867 16.14 11.59 -15.89
C LEU A 867 15.74 12.68 -14.89
N ARG A 868 15.24 12.30 -13.70
CA ARG A 868 14.94 13.27 -12.64
C ARG A 868 16.20 14.00 -12.17
N ARG A 869 17.33 13.30 -12.03
CA ARG A 869 18.61 13.94 -11.67
C ARG A 869 19.13 14.88 -12.73
N ILE A 870 18.98 14.53 -14.00
CA ILE A 870 19.32 15.45 -15.10
C ILE A 870 18.45 16.71 -14.97
N ARG A 871 17.13 16.59 -14.73
CA ARG A 871 16.26 17.76 -14.48
C ARG A 871 16.70 18.59 -13.27
N ALA A 872 17.18 17.98 -12.20
CA ALA A 872 17.60 18.70 -11.00
C ALA A 872 18.95 19.43 -11.16
N ARG A 873 19.76 19.06 -12.16
CA ARG A 873 21.04 19.72 -12.49
C ARG A 873 20.87 20.91 -13.44
N LEU A 874 19.79 20.92 -14.21
CA LEU A 874 19.42 21.97 -15.15
C LEU A 874 18.60 23.04 -14.42
#